data_AF-A0AAU4PI67-F1
#
_entry.id   AF-A0AAU4PI67-F1
#
_cell.length_a   1.000
_cell.length_b   1.000
_cell.length_c   1.000
_cell.angle_alpha   90.00
_cell.angle_beta   90.00
_cell.angle_gamma   90.00
#
_symmetry.space_group_name_H-M   'P 1'
#
loop_
_entity.id
_entity.type
_entity.pdbx_description
1 polymer ?
#
loop_
_entity_poly.entity_id
_entity_poly.type
_entity_poly.pdbx_seq_one_letter_code
_entity_poly.pdbx_strand_id
1 'polypeptide(L)'
;MPDNGLDRRKILTGGVAAALTAGVAGPAPAAVAAPRSADDPAPLRAAVLEYEDPWTKALGLAELLRTAGFEVVPLDLTLPADEQPQQVDLIAFGTFTNNSDDYLDYVAGQTDSLRRFVAGHRVVLDLAQSDQYGAAVAYLPSGVSAVRTDADYDTIHPVDAAHPLVKGLRVSNGRLFTGRNASPRVSYETVQRWSGMRVLMACSASGFPPALLEGQFGAGRFLVTSLTVDKIRDSAGAVVQPADAVADSEAFFTALAGYVASVRTGTAPTVVPTPMPPEQPVGPMVGHTEPGSARIWARPGLDPSLYSRWNCAYRELGGKRNRPWRTVTTAVEPGNDNTLIAQLRRLATDTAYEFSLTPVREAAGFTPMTGSFTTSPDPDRPCVVTMGMGSCGPSVPDHVWTAIMDEGCDSFVMLGDTPYVDSADLEVARRKHRTFLVQPEISRLVSSMPIWATWDDHDFGGNDFHGDYKSKRQNRTAFVNYRANPTFGQTADGKILKERTDGEGVYTSFRRGPIEVFLLDPRWFSRTAPSWADSTQVTCLGKVQWDWLRKQLSRSTAPFKAIATGMIWDDKENAEKDDWATYSYERDAIYDFIAAEKIPGCFLIGGDIHVSRALSYGPRVGYDLWQFIVSPMHDSTIPSLNVPSPYLVHSAVEPHVFLKLVADTTLDMPTLTATWINREGERLFEVTRTAAELGHTSGRSHH
;
A
#
# COMPACT_ATOMS: atom_id res chain seq x y z
N MET A 1 6.71 -16.91 61.22
CA MET A 1 7.09 -18.31 61.54
C MET A 1 8.41 -18.60 60.85
N PRO A 2 9.52 -18.63 61.60
CA PRO A 2 10.83 -19.08 61.13
C PRO A 2 11.24 -20.42 61.76
N ASP A 3 12.36 -20.96 61.25
CA ASP A 3 13.25 -21.98 61.81
C ASP A 3 12.82 -23.46 61.90
N ASN A 4 13.65 -24.31 61.29
CA ASN A 4 14.43 -25.41 61.92
C ASN A 4 15.00 -26.30 60.81
N GLY A 5 16.27 -26.71 60.75
CA GLY A 5 17.36 -26.58 61.71
C GLY A 5 18.66 -27.17 61.15
N LEU A 6 19.74 -26.78 61.79
CA LEU A 6 21.09 -27.32 61.72
C LEU A 6 21.12 -28.83 62.08
N ASP A 7 22.06 -29.62 61.59
CA ASP A 7 23.38 -29.81 62.24
C ASP A 7 24.19 -31.01 61.66
N ARG A 8 25.43 -30.68 61.24
CA ARG A 8 26.73 -31.34 61.53
C ARG A 8 27.03 -32.85 61.36
N ARG A 9 28.26 -33.02 60.84
CA ARG A 9 29.36 -33.97 61.17
C ARG A 9 29.29 -35.37 60.53
N LYS A 10 30.37 -36.03 60.10
CA LYS A 10 31.82 -35.79 59.92
C LYS A 10 32.44 -37.15 59.44
N ILE A 11 33.73 -37.16 59.09
CA ILE A 11 34.72 -38.29 58.98
C ILE A 11 34.96 -38.78 57.54
N LEU A 12 36.05 -38.33 56.87
CA LEU A 12 37.46 -38.84 56.88
C LEU A 12 37.57 -40.15 56.08
N THR A 13 38.39 -40.30 55.03
CA THR A 13 39.86 -40.21 54.88
C THR A 13 40.21 -40.29 53.38
N GLY A 14 41.30 -39.81 52.78
CA GLY A 14 42.55 -39.20 53.22
C GLY A 14 43.60 -39.29 52.10
N GLY A 15 44.50 -38.30 52.02
CA GLY A 15 45.83 -38.33 51.37
C GLY A 15 45.86 -37.99 49.86
N VAL A 16 46.80 -37.21 49.33
CA VAL A 16 48.04 -36.60 49.84
C VAL A 16 48.29 -35.29 49.07
N ALA A 17 48.73 -34.25 49.77
CA ALA A 17 49.19 -32.99 49.20
C ALA A 17 50.71 -33.01 48.97
N ALA A 18 51.15 -32.45 47.85
CA ALA A 18 52.49 -31.87 47.70
C ALA A 18 52.33 -30.54 46.95
N ALA A 19 52.64 -29.47 47.66
CA ALA A 19 52.65 -28.10 47.14
C ALA A 19 53.93 -27.85 46.33
N LEU A 20 53.81 -27.12 45.22
CA LEU A 20 54.92 -26.39 44.61
C LEU A 20 54.45 -25.02 44.16
N THR A 21 55.20 -24.03 44.62
CA THR A 21 55.04 -22.58 44.47
C THR A 21 55.44 -22.07 43.09
N ALA A 22 54.69 -21.06 42.64
CA ALA A 22 55.02 -19.90 41.80
C ALA A 22 56.24 -19.98 40.85
N GLY A 23 55.94 -19.88 39.54
CA GLY A 23 56.86 -19.40 38.51
C GLY A 23 56.14 -18.38 37.63
N VAL A 24 56.61 -17.13 37.65
CA VAL A 24 56.19 -16.06 36.72
C VAL A 24 56.86 -16.36 35.36
N ALA A 25 56.07 -16.60 34.32
CA ALA A 25 56.56 -16.73 32.95
C ALA A 25 56.25 -15.44 32.17
N GLY A 26 57.29 -14.79 31.64
CA GLY A 26 57.18 -13.61 30.78
C GLY A 26 56.61 -13.94 29.38
N PRO A 27 56.35 -12.92 28.55
CA PRO A 27 55.70 -13.10 27.26
C PRO A 27 56.61 -13.85 26.28
N ALA A 28 56.05 -14.84 25.58
CA ALA A 28 56.70 -15.53 24.47
C ALA A 28 56.84 -14.61 23.25
N PRO A 29 57.92 -14.71 22.45
CA PRO A 29 58.12 -13.86 21.28
C PRO A 29 57.17 -14.24 20.15
N ALA A 30 56.81 -13.25 19.34
CA ALA A 30 55.96 -13.40 18.16
C ALA A 30 56.52 -14.46 17.20
N ALA A 31 55.67 -15.43 16.82
CA ALA A 31 55.99 -16.40 15.79
C ALA A 31 56.08 -15.67 14.44
N VAL A 32 57.27 -15.71 13.83
CA VAL A 32 57.50 -15.25 12.46
C VAL A 32 56.81 -16.21 11.51
N ALA A 33 55.86 -15.70 10.72
CA ALA A 33 55.14 -16.47 9.71
C ALA A 33 56.11 -17.05 8.66
N ALA A 34 55.93 -18.33 8.32
CA ALA A 34 56.68 -19.00 7.26
C ALA A 34 56.40 -18.35 5.88
N PRO A 35 57.37 -18.34 4.95
CA PRO A 35 57.18 -17.75 3.62
C PRO A 35 56.16 -18.57 2.81
N ARG A 36 55.22 -17.88 2.15
CA ARG A 36 54.18 -18.46 1.29
C ARG A 36 54.81 -19.20 0.09
N SER A 37 54.22 -20.33 -0.28
CA SER A 37 54.56 -21.05 -1.51
C SER A 37 54.03 -20.30 -2.74
N ALA A 38 54.66 -20.49 -3.90
CA ALA A 38 54.28 -19.81 -5.15
C ALA A 38 52.89 -20.23 -5.71
N ASP A 39 52.26 -21.26 -5.11
CA ASP A 39 50.93 -21.78 -5.49
C ASP A 39 49.79 -21.28 -4.57
N ASP A 40 50.08 -20.41 -3.60
CA ASP A 40 49.03 -19.82 -2.75
C ASP A 40 48.17 -18.86 -3.60
N PRO A 41 46.84 -19.04 -3.66
CA PRO A 41 45.98 -18.11 -4.37
C PRO A 41 46.15 -16.70 -3.78
N ALA A 42 46.16 -15.70 -4.66
CA ALA A 42 46.28 -14.31 -4.25
C ALA A 42 45.30 -13.97 -3.11
N PRO A 43 45.74 -13.19 -2.10
CA PRO A 43 44.89 -12.83 -0.97
C PRO A 43 43.61 -12.16 -1.48
N LEU A 44 42.49 -12.43 -0.81
CA LEU A 44 41.24 -11.76 -1.13
C LEU A 44 41.37 -10.27 -0.83
N ARG A 45 40.89 -9.41 -1.72
CA ARG A 45 40.86 -7.95 -1.49
C ARG A 45 39.45 -7.45 -1.26
N ALA A 46 39.31 -6.55 -0.29
CA ALA A 46 38.05 -5.88 0.01
C ALA A 46 38.20 -4.35 -0.06
N ALA A 47 37.38 -3.69 -0.88
CA ALA A 47 37.21 -2.25 -0.85
C ALA A 47 36.07 -1.91 0.11
N VAL A 48 36.35 -1.04 1.08
CA VAL A 48 35.43 -0.76 2.18
C VAL A 48 35.07 0.72 2.19
N LEU A 49 33.78 1.00 2.34
CA LEU A 49 33.27 2.32 2.72
C LEU A 49 32.57 2.19 4.07
N GLU A 50 33.16 2.80 5.09
CA GLU A 50 32.63 2.87 6.45
C GLU A 50 32.17 4.28 6.79
N TYR A 51 31.21 4.38 7.69
CA TYR A 51 30.69 5.64 8.20
C TYR A 51 30.44 5.52 9.70
N GLU A 52 30.96 6.47 10.48
CA GLU A 52 30.64 6.61 11.89
C GLU A 52 29.34 7.39 12.01
N ASP A 53 28.25 6.65 12.11
CA ASP A 53 26.91 7.24 12.15
C ASP A 53 26.58 7.79 13.57
N PRO A 54 25.68 8.78 13.66
CA PRO A 54 25.35 9.42 14.94
C PRO A 54 24.62 8.49 15.93
N TRP A 55 24.08 7.36 15.47
CA TRP A 55 23.24 6.46 16.26
C TRP A 55 24.07 5.40 16.97
N THR A 56 24.91 4.69 16.22
CA THR A 56 25.75 3.62 16.76
C THR A 56 27.09 4.14 17.28
N LYS A 57 27.61 5.22 16.70
CA LYS A 57 28.95 5.79 16.98
C LYS A 57 30.05 4.71 16.99
N ALA A 58 29.89 3.74 16.11
CA ALA A 58 30.71 2.55 16.04
C ALA A 58 31.15 2.26 14.61
N LEU A 59 32.28 1.56 14.51
CA LEU A 59 32.95 1.06 13.31
C LEU A 59 33.37 -0.40 13.57
N GLY A 60 33.98 -1.02 12.57
CA GLY A 60 34.62 -2.33 12.75
C GLY A 60 34.65 -3.23 11.52
N LEU A 61 33.96 -2.86 10.44
CA LEU A 61 33.92 -3.61 9.19
C LEU A 61 35.32 -3.84 8.62
N ALA A 62 36.12 -2.77 8.47
CA ALA A 62 37.46 -2.89 7.88
C ALA A 62 38.36 -3.81 8.73
N GLU A 63 38.27 -3.72 10.05
CA GLU A 63 39.07 -4.56 10.95
C GLU A 63 38.61 -6.02 10.93
N LEU A 64 37.30 -6.28 10.99
CA LEU A 64 36.73 -7.62 10.90
C LEU A 64 37.10 -8.32 9.59
N LEU A 65 37.15 -7.58 8.48
CA LEU A 65 37.62 -8.11 7.20
C LEU A 65 39.12 -8.43 7.22
N ARG A 66 39.97 -7.61 7.84
CA ARG A 66 41.40 -7.94 8.03
C ARG A 66 41.57 -9.20 8.87
N THR A 67 40.85 -9.30 9.99
CA THR A 67 40.85 -10.50 10.85
C THR A 67 40.40 -11.75 10.09
N ALA A 68 39.45 -11.61 9.17
CA ALA A 68 38.98 -12.68 8.28
C ALA A 68 39.95 -13.02 7.13
N GLY A 69 41.09 -12.30 7.01
CA GLY A 69 42.14 -12.59 6.03
C GLY A 69 42.07 -11.80 4.72
N PHE A 70 41.25 -10.74 4.65
CA PHE A 70 41.24 -9.82 3.51
C PHE A 70 42.40 -8.82 3.59
N GLU A 71 42.97 -8.50 2.43
CA GLU A 71 43.69 -7.24 2.24
C GLU A 71 42.64 -6.13 2.01
N VAL A 72 42.50 -5.24 3.00
CA VAL A 72 41.49 -4.17 2.99
C VAL A 72 42.07 -2.89 2.41
N VAL A 73 41.41 -2.35 1.40
CA VAL A 73 41.75 -1.10 0.72
C VAL A 73 40.60 -0.08 0.81
N PRO A 74 40.88 1.23 0.78
CA PRO A 74 39.82 2.22 0.64
C PRO A 74 39.10 2.05 -0.71
N LEU A 75 37.77 2.26 -0.72
CA LEU A 75 37.01 2.38 -1.96
C LEU A 75 37.28 3.75 -2.60
N ASP A 76 37.76 3.77 -3.85
CA ASP A 76 37.91 5.02 -4.60
C ASP A 76 36.56 5.41 -5.21
N LEU A 77 35.92 6.40 -4.60
CA LEU A 77 34.59 6.89 -4.98
C LEU A 77 34.58 7.64 -6.33
N THR A 78 35.75 7.99 -6.86
CA THR A 78 35.87 8.67 -8.16
C THR A 78 35.90 7.68 -9.34
N LEU A 79 36.06 6.39 -9.06
CA LEU A 79 36.22 5.35 -10.06
C LEU A 79 35.02 4.40 -10.11
N PRO A 80 34.73 3.80 -11.28
CA PRO A 80 33.77 2.71 -11.37
C PRO A 80 34.10 1.55 -10.42
N ALA A 81 33.06 0.89 -9.90
CA ALA A 81 33.22 -0.25 -9.00
C ALA A 81 34.03 -1.39 -9.64
N ASP A 82 33.90 -1.60 -10.95
CA ASP A 82 34.63 -2.62 -11.72
C ASP A 82 36.04 -2.22 -12.15
N GLU A 83 36.42 -0.94 -11.98
CA GLU A 83 37.70 -0.35 -12.41
C GLU A 83 38.55 0.15 -11.24
N GLN A 84 38.33 -0.39 -10.04
CA GLN A 84 39.15 -0.04 -8.88
C GLN A 84 40.64 -0.34 -9.16
N PRO A 85 41.58 0.49 -8.67
CA PRO A 85 43.00 0.42 -9.07
C PRO A 85 43.68 -0.90 -8.74
N GLN A 86 43.15 -1.60 -7.74
CA GLN A 86 43.53 -2.96 -7.37
C GLN A 86 42.37 -3.90 -7.72
N GLN A 87 42.70 -5.14 -8.08
CA GLN A 87 41.67 -6.16 -8.27
C GLN A 87 41.03 -6.50 -6.92
N VAL A 88 39.81 -6.03 -6.71
CA VAL A 88 39.00 -6.24 -5.50
C VAL A 88 38.01 -7.39 -5.72
N ASP A 89 37.85 -8.26 -4.72
CA ASP A 89 36.91 -9.38 -4.73
C ASP A 89 35.58 -9.07 -4.00
N LEU A 90 35.63 -8.12 -3.05
CA LEU A 90 34.51 -7.67 -2.23
C LEU A 90 34.43 -6.14 -2.18
N ILE A 91 33.29 -5.55 -2.52
CA ILE A 91 32.95 -4.18 -2.10
C ILE A 91 32.01 -4.30 -0.91
N ALA A 92 32.34 -3.66 0.21
CA ALA A 92 31.53 -3.71 1.43
C ALA A 92 31.15 -2.29 1.87
N PHE A 93 29.84 -2.04 1.93
CA PHE A 93 29.24 -0.85 2.53
C PHE A 93 28.90 -1.17 3.98
N GLY A 94 29.45 -0.40 4.92
CA GLY A 94 29.20 -0.53 6.35
C GLY A 94 27.77 -0.20 6.74
N THR A 95 27.42 -0.54 7.98
CA THR A 95 26.10 -0.18 8.53
C THR A 95 25.96 1.35 8.58
N PHE A 96 24.84 1.85 8.07
CA PHE A 96 24.41 3.26 7.98
C PHE A 96 25.31 4.16 7.14
N THR A 97 26.07 3.58 6.22
CA THR A 97 26.90 4.33 5.27
C THR A 97 26.07 5.24 4.36
N ASN A 98 24.79 4.92 4.10
CA ASN A 98 23.88 5.76 3.34
C ASN A 98 23.42 7.06 4.02
N ASN A 99 23.83 7.30 5.28
CA ASN A 99 23.69 8.60 5.93
C ASN A 99 24.74 9.63 5.46
N SER A 100 25.70 9.20 4.64
CA SER A 100 26.70 10.07 4.00
C SER A 100 26.34 10.37 2.55
N ASP A 101 26.52 11.62 2.13
CA ASP A 101 26.38 12.04 0.72
C ASP A 101 27.34 11.24 -0.18
N ASP A 102 28.53 10.87 0.32
CA ASP A 102 29.51 10.06 -0.41
C ASP A 102 28.93 8.72 -0.92
N TYR A 103 28.11 8.05 -0.09
CA TYR A 103 27.46 6.81 -0.49
C TYR A 103 26.36 7.07 -1.52
N LEU A 104 25.52 8.07 -1.24
CA LEU A 104 24.37 8.39 -2.08
C LEU A 104 24.83 8.76 -3.49
N ASP A 105 25.83 9.64 -3.58
CA ASP A 105 26.44 10.06 -4.85
C ASP A 105 27.12 8.89 -5.56
N TYR A 106 27.88 8.06 -4.83
CA TYR A 106 28.54 6.90 -5.42
C TYR A 106 27.55 5.90 -5.99
N VAL A 107 26.56 5.46 -5.22
CA VAL A 107 25.55 4.49 -5.66
C VAL A 107 24.75 5.03 -6.85
N ALA A 108 24.36 6.30 -6.81
CA ALA A 108 23.65 6.93 -7.91
C ALA A 108 24.50 6.97 -9.20
N GLY A 109 25.78 7.33 -9.10
CA GLY A 109 26.69 7.40 -10.24
C GLY A 109 27.23 6.05 -10.75
N GLN A 110 27.31 5.05 -9.86
CA GLN A 110 28.03 3.79 -10.10
C GLN A 110 27.13 2.55 -10.08
N THR A 111 25.81 2.73 -10.23
CA THR A 111 24.84 1.62 -10.29
C THR A 111 25.22 0.55 -11.32
N ASP A 112 25.57 0.94 -12.55
CA ASP A 112 25.90 -0.03 -13.59
C ASP A 112 27.27 -0.67 -13.41
N SER A 113 28.25 0.06 -12.85
CA SER A 113 29.57 -0.51 -12.54
C SER A 113 29.50 -1.50 -11.39
N LEU A 114 28.67 -1.26 -10.36
CA LEU A 114 28.40 -2.23 -9.28
C LEU A 114 27.81 -3.53 -9.83
N ARG A 115 26.90 -3.45 -10.80
CA ARG A 115 26.34 -4.62 -11.48
C ARG A 115 27.40 -5.37 -12.29
N ARG A 116 28.25 -4.67 -13.05
CA ARG A 116 29.36 -5.30 -13.80
C ARG A 116 30.39 -5.92 -12.88
N PHE A 117 30.71 -5.26 -11.78
CA PHE A 117 31.60 -5.78 -10.73
C PHE A 117 31.08 -7.13 -10.24
N VAL A 118 29.81 -7.21 -9.84
CA VAL A 118 29.19 -8.48 -9.41
C VAL A 118 29.18 -9.50 -10.55
N ALA A 119 28.81 -9.12 -11.77
CA ALA A 119 28.80 -10.04 -12.91
C ALA A 119 30.17 -10.74 -13.13
N GLY A 120 31.28 -10.06 -12.79
CA GLY A 120 32.67 -10.53 -12.90
C GLY A 120 33.17 -11.44 -11.77
N HIS A 121 32.32 -12.30 -11.18
CA HIS A 121 32.66 -13.22 -10.07
C HIS A 121 33.03 -12.53 -8.75
N ARG A 122 32.38 -11.41 -8.42
CA ARG A 122 32.69 -10.63 -7.21
C ARG A 122 31.45 -10.42 -6.35
N VAL A 123 31.66 -9.93 -5.13
CA VAL A 123 30.60 -9.78 -4.12
C VAL A 123 30.44 -8.32 -3.72
N VAL A 124 29.20 -7.84 -3.70
CA VAL A 124 28.84 -6.61 -2.99
C VAL A 124 28.13 -6.99 -1.70
N LEU A 125 28.64 -6.54 -0.56
CA LEU A 125 28.00 -6.63 0.74
C LEU A 125 27.44 -5.27 1.13
N ASP A 126 26.14 -5.23 1.37
CA ASP A 126 25.42 -4.05 1.83
C ASP A 126 24.82 -4.35 3.21
N LEU A 127 25.46 -3.81 4.24
CA LEU A 127 25.00 -3.94 5.63
C LEU A 127 23.73 -3.11 5.87
N ALA A 128 23.31 -2.98 7.14
CA ALA A 128 22.08 -2.27 7.47
C ALA A 128 22.17 -0.82 6.95
N GLN A 129 21.16 -0.35 6.22
CA GLN A 129 21.11 1.02 5.68
C GLN A 129 19.78 1.65 6.09
N SER A 130 19.81 2.93 6.43
CA SER A 130 18.65 3.74 6.84
C SER A 130 17.59 3.78 5.75
N ASP A 131 16.34 3.41 6.03
CA ASP A 131 15.28 3.43 5.01
C ASP A 131 14.91 4.87 4.56
N GLN A 132 15.18 5.85 5.43
CA GLN A 132 14.85 7.26 5.24
C GLN A 132 15.68 7.93 4.12
N TYR A 133 16.85 7.35 3.78
CA TYR A 133 17.72 7.80 2.68
C TYR A 133 17.63 6.89 1.44
N GLY A 134 16.64 6.00 1.40
CA GLY A 134 16.41 5.11 0.26
C GLY A 134 16.15 3.67 0.71
N ALA A 135 14.88 3.35 0.96
CA ALA A 135 14.47 2.01 1.35
C ALA A 135 14.86 0.92 0.32
N ALA A 136 14.79 1.22 -0.97
CA ALA A 136 15.12 0.26 -2.03
C ALA A 136 16.61 0.25 -2.35
N VAL A 137 17.22 -0.94 -2.47
CA VAL A 137 18.61 -1.08 -2.93
C VAL A 137 18.69 -0.78 -4.43
N ALA A 138 19.01 0.47 -4.77
CA ALA A 138 18.85 1.02 -6.12
C ALA A 138 19.72 0.35 -7.21
N TYR A 139 20.87 -0.21 -6.84
CA TYR A 139 21.82 -0.79 -7.80
C TYR A 139 21.56 -2.27 -8.12
N LEU A 140 20.56 -2.91 -7.52
CA LEU A 140 20.19 -4.28 -7.89
C LEU A 140 19.70 -4.35 -9.34
N PRO A 141 20.02 -5.44 -10.08
CA PRO A 141 19.59 -5.63 -11.46
C PRO A 141 18.10 -6.00 -11.54
N SER A 142 17.49 -5.85 -12.73
CA SER A 142 16.12 -6.29 -12.97
C SER A 142 15.91 -7.76 -12.59
N GLY A 143 14.79 -8.06 -11.93
CA GLY A 143 14.47 -9.39 -11.40
C GLY A 143 14.95 -9.63 -9.97
N VAL A 144 15.85 -8.78 -9.44
CA VAL A 144 16.36 -8.83 -8.08
C VAL A 144 15.98 -7.54 -7.35
N SER A 145 15.40 -7.63 -6.17
CA SER A 145 15.07 -6.45 -5.35
C SER A 145 15.12 -6.74 -3.86
N ALA A 146 15.39 -5.69 -3.08
CA ALA A 146 15.27 -5.66 -1.63
C ALA A 146 14.82 -4.26 -1.21
N VAL A 147 13.82 -4.17 -0.34
CA VAL A 147 13.26 -2.93 0.19
C VAL A 147 13.19 -3.00 1.71
N ARG A 148 13.86 -2.06 2.36
CA ARG A 148 13.98 -1.88 3.81
C ARG A 148 12.75 -1.18 4.40
N THR A 149 12.63 -1.25 5.71
CA THR A 149 11.65 -0.54 6.53
C THR A 149 12.26 -0.26 7.90
N ASP A 150 11.79 0.79 8.58
CA ASP A 150 12.11 1.21 9.95
C ASP A 150 11.95 0.14 11.07
N ALA A 151 11.56 -1.10 10.75
CA ALA A 151 11.40 -2.15 11.75
C ALA A 151 12.74 -2.73 12.21
N ASP A 152 12.92 -2.82 13.54
CA ASP A 152 14.12 -3.35 14.18
C ASP A 152 13.85 -4.63 14.99
N TYR A 153 14.89 -5.48 15.14
CA TYR A 153 14.77 -6.74 15.86
C TYR A 153 16.03 -7.11 16.66
N ASP A 154 15.81 -7.78 17.80
CA ASP A 154 16.87 -8.35 18.66
C ASP A 154 17.15 -9.83 18.39
N THR A 155 16.41 -10.43 17.45
CA THR A 155 16.44 -11.88 17.19
C THR A 155 16.79 -12.15 15.76
N ILE A 156 17.70 -13.11 15.54
CA ILE A 156 18.03 -13.62 14.21
C ILE A 156 17.97 -15.14 14.26
N HIS A 157 17.35 -15.74 13.25
CA HIS A 157 17.18 -17.17 13.07
C HIS A 157 17.81 -17.61 11.75
N PRO A 158 18.49 -18.77 11.72
CA PRO A 158 18.95 -19.35 10.47
C PRO A 158 17.74 -19.82 9.65
N VAL A 159 17.69 -19.47 8.35
CA VAL A 159 16.67 -19.95 7.41
C VAL A 159 17.28 -21.02 6.50
N ASP A 160 18.44 -20.74 5.91
CA ASP A 160 19.24 -21.74 5.19
C ASP A 160 20.47 -22.11 6.02
N ALA A 161 20.26 -22.99 7.00
CA ALA A 161 21.31 -23.41 7.94
C ALA A 161 22.47 -24.15 7.27
N ALA A 162 22.29 -24.69 6.05
CA ALA A 162 23.34 -25.38 5.32
C ALA A 162 24.22 -24.43 4.49
N HIS A 163 23.77 -23.19 4.28
CA HIS A 163 24.47 -22.21 3.48
C HIS A 163 25.88 -21.92 4.03
N PRO A 164 26.93 -21.75 3.19
CA PRO A 164 28.29 -21.48 3.65
C PRO A 164 28.44 -20.29 4.61
N LEU A 165 27.61 -19.25 4.45
CA LEU A 165 27.58 -18.08 5.33
C LEU A 165 26.92 -18.34 6.71
N VAL A 166 26.16 -19.44 6.86
CA VAL A 166 25.34 -19.71 8.05
C VAL A 166 25.83 -20.94 8.82
N LYS A 167 26.24 -22.00 8.11
CA LYS A 167 26.50 -23.35 8.68
C LYS A 167 27.51 -23.42 9.83
N GLY A 168 28.42 -22.46 9.92
CA GLY A 168 29.48 -22.40 10.93
C GLY A 168 29.20 -21.45 12.09
N LEU A 169 28.07 -20.74 12.06
CA LEU A 169 27.76 -19.75 13.08
C LEU A 169 27.19 -20.40 14.35
N ARG A 170 27.46 -19.79 15.49
CA ARG A 170 26.97 -20.24 16.79
C ARG A 170 25.46 -20.04 16.89
N VAL A 171 24.73 -21.14 17.12
CA VAL A 171 23.28 -21.11 17.35
C VAL A 171 22.99 -21.39 18.83
N SER A 172 22.29 -20.48 19.50
CA SER A 172 21.85 -20.62 20.89
C SER A 172 20.34 -20.49 20.97
N ASN A 173 19.65 -21.52 21.47
CA ASN A 173 18.19 -21.58 21.53
C ASN A 173 17.51 -21.24 20.19
N GLY A 174 18.04 -21.80 19.09
CA GLY A 174 17.53 -21.60 17.73
C GLY A 174 17.78 -20.20 17.15
N ARG A 175 18.62 -19.37 17.80
CA ARG A 175 18.95 -18.01 17.38
C ARG A 175 20.45 -17.81 17.15
N LEU A 176 20.78 -16.94 16.23
CA LEU A 176 22.13 -16.43 15.94
C LEU A 176 22.38 -15.13 16.73
N PHE A 177 23.65 -14.76 16.93
CA PHE A 177 24.06 -13.45 17.42
C PHE A 177 23.45 -13.04 18.78
N THR A 178 23.22 -13.98 19.69
CA THR A 178 22.46 -13.75 20.93
C THR A 178 23.24 -13.02 22.03
N GLY A 179 24.56 -12.89 21.90
CA GLY A 179 25.44 -12.33 22.93
C GLY A 179 25.69 -10.82 22.83
N ARG A 180 24.86 -10.07 22.09
CA ARG A 180 25.05 -8.64 21.81
C ARG A 180 24.38 -7.74 22.84
N ASN A 181 24.88 -6.52 22.98
CA ASN A 181 24.18 -5.46 23.69
C ASN A 181 22.86 -5.11 22.98
N ALA A 182 21.90 -4.56 23.71
CA ALA A 182 20.63 -4.11 23.13
C ALA A 182 20.74 -2.88 22.23
N SER A 183 21.87 -2.16 22.27
CA SER A 183 22.16 -1.02 21.40
C SER A 183 23.62 -1.06 20.91
N PRO A 184 23.87 -1.04 19.59
CA PRO A 184 22.87 -1.22 18.54
C PRO A 184 22.24 -2.62 18.58
N ARG A 185 20.93 -2.69 18.30
CA ARG A 185 20.19 -3.94 18.03
C ARG A 185 20.86 -4.73 16.93
N VAL A 186 20.68 -6.05 16.93
CA VAL A 186 21.31 -6.95 15.95
C VAL A 186 20.80 -6.73 14.52
N SER A 187 19.53 -6.35 14.37
CA SER A 187 18.90 -6.01 13.09
C SER A 187 18.30 -4.61 13.15
N TYR A 188 18.72 -3.75 12.24
CA TYR A 188 18.15 -2.42 12.01
C TYR A 188 17.63 -2.30 10.59
N GLU A 189 16.59 -1.49 10.38
CA GLU A 189 16.11 -1.12 9.04
C GLU A 189 15.82 -2.35 8.18
N THR A 190 15.04 -3.27 8.77
CA THR A 190 14.93 -4.64 8.28
C THR A 190 14.34 -4.70 6.87
N VAL A 191 14.72 -5.71 6.09
CA VAL A 191 14.15 -5.90 4.74
C VAL A 191 12.73 -6.48 4.85
N GLN A 192 11.74 -5.81 4.25
CA GLN A 192 10.35 -6.26 4.27
C GLN A 192 9.88 -6.84 2.94
N ARG A 193 10.43 -6.37 1.81
CA ARG A 193 10.09 -6.89 0.47
C ARG A 193 11.34 -7.29 -0.28
N TRP A 194 11.28 -8.38 -1.02
CA TRP A 194 12.35 -8.82 -1.89
C TRP A 194 11.80 -9.60 -3.09
N SER A 195 12.61 -9.71 -4.13
CA SER A 195 12.33 -10.56 -5.30
C SER A 195 13.64 -11.14 -5.82
N GLY A 196 13.60 -12.37 -6.31
CA GLY A 196 14.76 -13.01 -6.95
C GLY A 196 15.96 -13.26 -6.03
N MET A 197 15.77 -13.16 -4.71
CA MET A 197 16.80 -13.37 -3.69
C MET A 197 16.45 -14.55 -2.78
N ARG A 198 17.48 -15.25 -2.27
CA ARG A 198 17.37 -16.26 -1.23
C ARG A 198 17.47 -15.62 0.14
N VAL A 199 16.59 -16.03 1.07
CA VAL A 199 16.68 -15.67 2.49
C VAL A 199 17.60 -16.66 3.19
N LEU A 200 18.71 -16.16 3.75
CA LEU A 200 19.67 -16.97 4.51
C LEU A 200 19.41 -16.93 6.02
N MET A 201 19.02 -15.75 6.51
CA MET A 201 18.67 -15.50 7.91
C MET A 201 17.43 -14.61 7.97
N ALA A 202 16.66 -14.71 9.06
CA ALA A 202 15.44 -13.91 9.28
C ALA A 202 15.32 -13.45 10.73
N CYS A 203 14.56 -12.39 10.95
CA CYS A 203 14.35 -11.82 12.28
C CYS A 203 13.38 -12.64 13.15
N SER A 204 12.64 -13.58 12.55
CA SER A 204 11.79 -14.52 13.28
C SER A 204 11.93 -15.94 12.74
N ALA A 205 11.50 -16.93 13.53
CA ALA A 205 11.53 -18.34 13.16
C ALA A 205 10.65 -18.69 11.94
N SER A 206 9.75 -17.79 11.52
CA SER A 206 8.93 -17.99 10.31
C SER A 206 9.72 -17.82 9.00
N GLY A 207 10.95 -17.30 9.07
CA GLY A 207 11.71 -16.90 7.89
C GLY A 207 11.41 -15.48 7.40
N PHE A 208 10.58 -14.72 8.12
CA PHE A 208 10.20 -13.35 7.80
C PHE A 208 10.17 -12.45 9.07
N PRO A 209 10.55 -11.16 8.99
CA PRO A 209 11.20 -10.52 7.85
C PRO A 209 12.67 -11.00 7.67
N PRO A 210 13.22 -11.00 6.44
CA PRO A 210 14.61 -11.36 6.19
C PRO A 210 15.61 -10.46 6.93
N ALA A 211 16.67 -11.09 7.43
CA ALA A 211 17.82 -10.40 8.01
C ALA A 211 19.04 -10.42 7.10
N LEU A 212 19.22 -11.48 6.30
CA LEU A 212 20.30 -11.60 5.31
C LEU A 212 19.74 -12.22 4.03
N LEU A 213 19.85 -11.49 2.93
CA LEU A 213 19.45 -11.88 1.58
C LEU A 213 20.68 -12.11 0.70
N GLU A 214 20.54 -13.07 -0.20
CA GLU A 214 21.51 -13.38 -1.25
C GLU A 214 20.84 -13.27 -2.63
N GLY A 215 21.35 -12.39 -3.49
CA GLY A 215 20.97 -12.28 -4.89
C GLY A 215 22.13 -12.69 -5.80
N GLN A 216 21.81 -13.23 -6.98
CA GLN A 216 22.79 -13.59 -8.00
C GLN A 216 22.66 -12.68 -9.23
N PHE A 217 23.80 -12.22 -9.75
CA PHE A 217 23.87 -11.56 -11.05
C PHE A 217 25.12 -12.00 -11.78
N GLY A 218 24.96 -12.57 -12.97
CA GLY A 218 26.03 -13.32 -13.62
C GLY A 218 26.56 -14.42 -12.68
N ALA A 219 27.87 -14.43 -12.44
CA ALA A 219 28.50 -15.38 -11.53
C ALA A 219 28.70 -14.87 -10.10
N GLY A 220 28.54 -13.56 -9.84
CA GLY A 220 28.75 -12.96 -8.53
C GLY A 220 27.53 -12.94 -7.62
N ARG A 221 27.66 -12.25 -6.49
CA ARG A 221 26.61 -12.15 -5.47
C ARG A 221 26.39 -10.73 -4.96
N PHE A 222 25.13 -10.40 -4.74
CA PHE A 222 24.71 -9.30 -3.87
C PHE A 222 24.30 -9.89 -2.52
N LEU A 223 24.89 -9.40 -1.43
CA LEU A 223 24.47 -9.71 -0.07
C LEU A 223 23.87 -8.45 0.53
N VAL A 224 22.58 -8.49 0.85
CA VAL A 224 21.86 -7.36 1.46
C VAL A 224 21.40 -7.80 2.84
N THR A 225 21.75 -7.05 3.87
CA THR A 225 21.49 -7.46 5.25
C THR A 225 21.05 -6.30 6.11
N SER A 226 20.21 -6.58 7.10
CA SER A 226 19.84 -5.65 8.17
C SER A 226 20.73 -5.81 9.41
N LEU A 227 21.70 -6.73 9.36
CA LEU A 227 22.59 -7.03 10.46
C LEU A 227 23.57 -5.88 10.74
N THR A 228 23.73 -5.51 12.01
CA THR A 228 24.72 -4.52 12.48
C THR A 228 25.99 -5.16 13.05
N VAL A 229 26.32 -6.35 12.55
CA VAL A 229 27.42 -7.18 13.06
C VAL A 229 28.81 -6.57 12.84
N ASP A 230 28.93 -5.52 12.05
CA ASP A 230 30.14 -4.71 11.86
C ASP A 230 30.40 -3.70 12.99
N LYS A 231 29.35 -3.26 13.72
CA LYS A 231 29.43 -2.23 14.76
C LYS A 231 29.94 -2.78 16.10
N ILE A 232 31.24 -3.05 16.19
CA ILE A 232 31.86 -3.67 17.39
C ILE A 232 32.91 -2.82 18.09
N ARG A 233 33.37 -1.72 17.47
CA ARG A 233 34.37 -0.81 18.05
C ARG A 233 33.93 0.65 17.93
N ASP A 234 34.37 1.52 18.83
CA ASP A 234 34.23 2.96 18.66
C ASP A 234 35.32 3.55 17.76
N SER A 235 35.27 4.85 17.49
CA SER A 235 36.29 5.59 16.72
C SER A 235 37.68 5.62 17.36
N ALA A 236 37.79 5.34 18.68
CA ALA A 236 39.06 5.15 19.37
C ALA A 236 39.60 3.71 19.27
N GLY A 237 38.85 2.80 18.62
CA GLY A 237 39.18 1.39 18.46
C GLY A 237 38.83 0.52 19.67
N ALA A 238 38.18 1.08 20.69
CA ALA A 238 37.77 0.35 21.88
C ALA A 238 36.59 -0.57 21.55
N VAL A 239 36.59 -1.79 22.10
CA VAL A 239 35.49 -2.74 21.89
C VAL A 239 34.24 -2.26 22.63
N VAL A 240 33.12 -2.11 21.90
CA VAL A 240 31.84 -1.63 22.46
C VAL A 240 30.77 -2.73 22.60
N GLN A 241 31.08 -3.96 22.18
CA GLN A 241 30.20 -5.12 22.26
C GLN A 241 30.78 -6.21 23.19
N PRO A 242 29.95 -7.09 23.79
CA PRO A 242 30.44 -8.21 24.61
C PRO A 242 31.35 -9.16 23.83
N ALA A 243 32.21 -9.91 24.52
CA ALA A 243 33.16 -10.83 23.89
C ALA A 243 32.48 -11.86 22.98
N ASP A 244 31.33 -12.41 23.40
CA ASP A 244 30.50 -13.31 22.61
C ASP A 244 30.03 -12.68 21.29
N ALA A 245 29.65 -11.39 21.31
CA ALA A 245 29.23 -10.66 20.13
C ALA A 245 30.39 -10.40 19.16
N VAL A 246 31.57 -10.08 19.68
CA VAL A 246 32.78 -9.92 18.88
C VAL A 246 33.14 -11.24 18.21
N ALA A 247 33.11 -12.36 18.95
CA ALA A 247 33.38 -13.69 18.41
C ALA A 247 32.36 -14.09 17.34
N ASP A 248 31.07 -13.80 17.52
CA ASP A 248 30.05 -14.07 16.51
C ASP A 248 30.27 -13.21 15.24
N SER A 249 30.67 -11.93 15.40
CA SER A 249 31.04 -11.06 14.27
C SER A 249 32.26 -11.58 13.51
N GLU A 250 33.33 -11.95 14.22
CA GLU A 250 34.53 -12.55 13.61
C GLU A 250 34.21 -13.84 12.85
N ALA A 251 33.34 -14.69 13.41
CA ALA A 251 32.87 -15.91 12.75
C ALA A 251 32.07 -15.60 11.46
N PHE A 252 31.21 -14.58 11.48
CA PHE A 252 30.46 -14.15 10.30
C PHE A 252 31.38 -13.67 9.17
N PHE A 253 32.34 -12.79 9.47
CA PHE A 253 33.26 -12.28 8.46
C PHE A 253 34.26 -13.34 7.98
N THR A 254 34.63 -14.31 8.83
CA THR A 254 35.40 -15.50 8.41
C THR A 254 34.61 -16.35 7.41
N ALA A 255 33.32 -16.58 7.67
CA ALA A 255 32.44 -17.29 6.74
C ALA A 255 32.28 -16.50 5.42
N LEU A 256 32.18 -15.17 5.50
CA LEU A 256 32.15 -14.29 4.33
C LEU A 256 33.42 -14.44 3.47
N ALA A 257 34.62 -14.46 4.07
CA ALA A 257 35.86 -14.67 3.34
C ALA A 257 35.85 -15.99 2.54
N GLY A 258 35.48 -17.09 3.20
CA GLY A 258 35.32 -18.39 2.54
C GLY A 258 34.28 -18.35 1.41
N TYR A 259 33.18 -17.62 1.62
CA TYR A 259 32.14 -17.48 0.61
C TYR A 259 32.59 -16.66 -0.60
N VAL A 260 33.24 -15.50 -0.39
CA VAL A 260 33.81 -14.67 -1.48
C VAL A 260 34.83 -15.48 -2.29
N ALA A 261 35.69 -16.29 -1.65
CA ALA A 261 36.59 -17.20 -2.36
C ALA A 261 35.84 -18.20 -3.25
N SER A 262 34.71 -18.73 -2.79
CA SER A 262 33.87 -19.62 -3.61
C SER A 262 33.22 -18.91 -4.80
N VAL A 263 32.81 -17.65 -4.63
CA VAL A 263 32.25 -16.83 -5.72
C VAL A 263 33.33 -16.52 -6.77
N ARG A 264 34.51 -16.09 -6.32
CA ARG A 264 35.69 -15.83 -7.16
C ARG A 264 36.08 -17.03 -8.02
N THR A 265 35.97 -18.24 -7.47
CA THR A 265 36.28 -19.50 -8.16
C THR A 265 35.10 -20.09 -8.93
N GLY A 266 33.91 -19.48 -8.87
CA GLY A 266 32.70 -19.98 -9.52
C GLY A 266 32.13 -21.25 -8.88
N THR A 267 32.53 -21.58 -7.64
CA THR A 267 32.09 -22.76 -6.90
C THR A 267 30.99 -22.47 -5.87
N ALA A 268 30.59 -21.20 -5.73
CA ALA A 268 29.48 -20.81 -4.88
C ALA A 268 28.17 -21.51 -5.30
N PRO A 269 27.32 -21.97 -4.35
CA PRO A 269 26.05 -22.61 -4.67
C PRO A 269 25.16 -21.74 -5.55
N THR A 270 24.38 -22.37 -6.43
CA THR A 270 23.32 -21.68 -7.20
C THR A 270 22.34 -21.01 -6.25
N VAL A 271 21.90 -19.79 -6.56
CA VAL A 271 20.88 -19.09 -5.78
C VAL A 271 19.50 -19.57 -6.19
N VAL A 272 18.76 -20.12 -5.23
CA VAL A 272 17.35 -20.50 -5.36
C VAL A 272 16.56 -19.47 -4.55
N PRO A 273 15.82 -18.56 -5.21
CA PRO A 273 15.08 -17.52 -4.52
C PRO A 273 14.08 -18.09 -3.51
N THR A 274 13.99 -17.45 -2.34
CA THR A 274 12.97 -17.77 -1.35
C THR A 274 11.73 -16.95 -1.69
N PRO A 275 10.57 -17.57 -1.95
CA PRO A 275 9.34 -16.83 -2.20
C PRO A 275 8.96 -15.95 -1.01
N MET A 276 8.33 -14.81 -1.27
CA MET A 276 7.67 -14.06 -0.19
C MET A 276 6.54 -14.90 0.42
N PRO A 277 6.33 -14.85 1.74
CA PRO A 277 5.19 -15.51 2.37
C PRO A 277 3.89 -14.94 1.79
N PRO A 278 2.83 -15.77 1.64
CA PRO A 278 1.55 -15.29 1.17
C PRO A 278 0.96 -14.30 2.18
N GLU A 279 0.41 -13.21 1.66
CA GLU A 279 -0.37 -12.24 2.41
C GLU A 279 -1.86 -12.55 2.28
N GLN A 280 -2.68 -11.99 3.18
CA GLN A 280 -4.13 -12.08 3.08
C GLN A 280 -4.60 -11.49 1.73
N PRO A 281 -5.35 -12.26 0.91
CA PRO A 281 -5.96 -11.72 -0.30
C PRO A 281 -6.98 -10.63 0.04
N VAL A 282 -7.08 -9.61 -0.83
CA VAL A 282 -8.03 -8.50 -0.70
C VAL A 282 -8.92 -8.43 -1.93
N GLY A 283 -10.22 -8.30 -1.73
CA GLY A 283 -11.23 -8.46 -2.77
C GLY A 283 -11.70 -9.92 -2.90
N PRO A 284 -12.27 -10.32 -4.05
CA PRO A 284 -12.35 -9.54 -5.29
C PRO A 284 -13.39 -8.43 -5.18
N MET A 285 -13.16 -7.33 -5.89
CA MET A 285 -14.10 -6.21 -6.02
C MET A 285 -14.64 -6.16 -7.44
N VAL A 286 -15.96 -6.09 -7.56
CA VAL A 286 -16.64 -5.71 -8.79
C VAL A 286 -16.58 -4.19 -8.89
N GLY A 287 -15.78 -3.69 -9.83
CA GLY A 287 -15.67 -2.27 -10.11
C GLY A 287 -16.75 -1.79 -11.05
N HIS A 288 -16.35 -0.87 -11.94
CA HIS A 288 -17.25 -0.35 -12.96
C HIS A 288 -17.84 -1.46 -13.84
N THR A 289 -19.16 -1.45 -13.95
CA THR A 289 -19.94 -2.22 -14.92
C THR A 289 -20.71 -1.28 -15.82
N GLU A 290 -20.85 -1.67 -17.08
CA GLU A 290 -21.58 -0.95 -18.12
C GLU A 290 -22.22 -1.98 -19.07
N PRO A 291 -23.06 -1.56 -20.03
CA PRO A 291 -23.51 -2.48 -21.07
C PRO A 291 -22.31 -3.14 -21.77
N GLY A 292 -22.22 -4.46 -21.66
CA GLY A 292 -21.20 -5.25 -22.36
C GLY A 292 -19.82 -5.33 -21.72
N SER A 293 -19.58 -4.74 -20.56
CA SER A 293 -18.25 -4.68 -19.94
C SER A 293 -18.30 -4.62 -18.41
N ALA A 294 -17.26 -5.17 -17.77
CA ALA A 294 -17.07 -5.13 -16.32
C ALA A 294 -15.58 -5.12 -15.96
N ARG A 295 -15.22 -4.48 -14.85
CA ARG A 295 -13.89 -4.53 -14.24
C ARG A 295 -13.94 -5.36 -12.96
N ILE A 296 -13.09 -6.37 -12.86
CA ILE A 296 -12.92 -7.15 -11.62
C ILE A 296 -11.53 -6.86 -11.07
N TRP A 297 -11.46 -6.32 -9.85
CA TRP A 297 -10.21 -5.99 -9.16
C TRP A 297 -9.90 -7.01 -8.07
N ALA A 298 -8.62 -7.25 -7.81
CA ALA A 298 -8.18 -8.01 -6.64
C ALA A 298 -6.73 -7.66 -6.26
N ARG A 299 -6.38 -7.93 -4.99
CA ARG A 299 -5.01 -8.13 -4.53
C ARG A 299 -4.85 -9.57 -4.08
N PRO A 300 -4.26 -10.47 -4.89
CA PRO A 300 -4.34 -11.90 -4.58
C PRO A 300 -3.47 -12.39 -3.42
N GLY A 301 -2.52 -11.58 -2.94
CA GLY A 301 -1.69 -11.91 -1.78
C GLY A 301 -0.59 -12.95 -2.04
N LEU A 302 -0.41 -13.42 -3.27
CA LEU A 302 0.69 -14.31 -3.64
C LEU A 302 1.91 -13.53 -4.15
N ASP A 303 3.10 -14.13 -4.01
CA ASP A 303 4.35 -13.55 -4.52
C ASP A 303 4.25 -13.26 -6.04
N PRO A 304 4.32 -11.97 -6.45
CA PRO A 304 4.15 -11.57 -7.85
C PRO A 304 5.27 -12.10 -8.75
N SER A 305 6.44 -12.46 -8.21
CA SER A 305 7.54 -13.03 -8.99
C SER A 305 7.22 -14.46 -9.47
N LEU A 306 6.38 -15.19 -8.73
CA LEU A 306 5.97 -16.56 -9.06
C LEU A 306 4.58 -16.62 -9.71
N TYR A 307 3.70 -15.70 -9.33
CA TYR A 307 2.29 -15.67 -9.71
C TYR A 307 1.92 -14.33 -10.36
N SER A 308 2.70 -13.93 -11.37
CA SER A 308 2.52 -12.65 -12.07
C SER A 308 1.26 -12.59 -12.93
N ARG A 309 0.72 -13.74 -13.36
CA ARG A 309 -0.42 -13.85 -14.28
C ARG A 309 -1.60 -14.58 -13.67
N TRP A 310 -2.79 -14.08 -13.93
CA TRP A 310 -4.05 -14.53 -13.33
C TRP A 310 -5.14 -14.70 -14.37
N ASN A 311 -5.95 -15.73 -14.21
CA ASN A 311 -7.14 -15.98 -15.01
C ASN A 311 -8.36 -15.47 -14.26
N CYS A 312 -9.22 -14.70 -14.93
CA CYS A 312 -10.59 -14.42 -14.52
C CYS A 312 -11.53 -15.24 -15.40
N ALA A 313 -12.05 -16.34 -14.87
CA ALA A 313 -13.09 -17.12 -15.50
C ALA A 313 -14.46 -16.51 -15.14
N TYR A 314 -15.38 -16.37 -16.10
CA TYR A 314 -16.73 -15.85 -15.88
C TYR A 314 -17.78 -16.55 -16.76
N ARG A 315 -19.04 -16.57 -16.30
CA ARG A 315 -20.20 -17.07 -17.07
C ARG A 315 -21.52 -16.43 -16.59
N GLU A 316 -22.54 -16.45 -17.43
CA GLU A 316 -23.90 -15.99 -17.08
C GLU A 316 -24.49 -16.83 -15.94
N LEU A 317 -25.07 -16.18 -14.95
CA LEU A 317 -25.77 -16.80 -13.82
C LEU A 317 -27.23 -17.13 -14.22
N GLY A 318 -27.73 -18.32 -13.86
CA GLY A 318 -29.17 -18.63 -13.95
C GLY A 318 -29.73 -19.12 -15.32
N GLY A 319 -28.89 -19.58 -16.25
CA GLY A 319 -29.35 -20.18 -17.52
C GLY A 319 -29.84 -21.64 -17.39
N LYS A 320 -30.85 -22.05 -18.18
CA LYS A 320 -31.33 -23.46 -18.30
C LYS A 320 -30.27 -24.47 -18.82
N ARG A 321 -29.07 -23.99 -19.17
CA ARG A 321 -27.92 -24.79 -19.60
C ARG A 321 -26.68 -24.21 -18.91
N ASN A 322 -25.78 -25.07 -18.41
CA ASN A 322 -24.44 -24.68 -17.98
C ASN A 322 -23.73 -23.97 -19.15
N ARG A 323 -23.78 -22.64 -19.18
CA ARG A 323 -23.03 -21.83 -20.15
C ARG A 323 -21.54 -22.10 -19.91
N PRO A 324 -20.73 -22.23 -20.98
CA PRO A 324 -19.30 -22.45 -20.82
C PRO A 324 -18.65 -21.24 -20.15
N TRP A 325 -17.67 -21.50 -19.29
CA TRP A 325 -16.80 -20.47 -18.74
C TRP A 325 -16.02 -19.80 -19.87
N ARG A 326 -15.98 -18.47 -19.86
CA ARG A 326 -15.05 -17.68 -20.64
C ARG A 326 -13.92 -17.23 -19.71
N THR A 327 -12.71 -17.07 -20.24
CA THR A 327 -11.56 -16.68 -19.43
C THR A 327 -10.84 -15.50 -20.07
N VAL A 328 -10.48 -14.50 -19.26
CA VAL A 328 -9.48 -13.50 -19.61
C VAL A 328 -8.26 -13.67 -18.70
N THR A 329 -7.07 -13.44 -19.25
CA THR A 329 -5.85 -13.41 -18.46
C THR A 329 -5.42 -11.97 -18.23
N THR A 330 -5.06 -11.65 -17.00
CA THR A 330 -4.49 -10.36 -16.60
C THR A 330 -3.21 -10.58 -15.78
N ALA A 331 -2.52 -9.51 -15.40
CA ALA A 331 -1.32 -9.54 -14.59
C ALA A 331 -1.52 -8.75 -13.31
N VAL A 332 -0.80 -9.14 -12.25
CA VAL A 332 -0.60 -8.26 -11.09
C VAL A 332 0.36 -7.15 -11.47
N GLU A 333 0.14 -5.97 -10.91
CA GLU A 333 0.94 -4.78 -11.14
C GLU A 333 1.73 -4.45 -9.87
N PRO A 334 3.04 -4.74 -9.82
CA PRO A 334 3.84 -4.48 -8.63
C PRO A 334 3.85 -3.01 -8.19
N GLY A 335 3.85 -2.08 -9.16
CA GLY A 335 3.74 -0.64 -8.87
C GLY A 335 2.44 -0.25 -8.17
N ASN A 336 1.38 -1.03 -8.37
CA ASN A 336 0.05 -0.83 -7.78
C ASN A 336 -0.18 -1.78 -6.60
N ASP A 337 0.87 -2.08 -5.83
CA ASP A 337 0.81 -2.94 -4.64
C ASP A 337 0.28 -4.35 -4.92
N ASN A 338 0.78 -4.94 -6.01
CA ASN A 338 0.47 -6.31 -6.45
C ASN A 338 -1.02 -6.57 -6.69
N THR A 339 -1.75 -5.52 -7.05
CA THR A 339 -3.17 -5.60 -7.42
C THR A 339 -3.31 -5.87 -8.92
N LEU A 340 -4.48 -6.35 -9.34
CA LEU A 340 -4.83 -6.59 -10.74
C LEU A 340 -6.21 -6.02 -11.06
N ILE A 341 -6.44 -5.75 -12.35
CA ILE A 341 -7.78 -5.56 -12.91
C ILE A 341 -7.96 -6.53 -14.09
N ALA A 342 -8.99 -7.37 -14.03
CA ALA A 342 -9.47 -8.16 -15.16
C ALA A 342 -10.59 -7.41 -15.87
N GLN A 343 -10.34 -7.01 -17.12
CA GLN A 343 -11.34 -6.34 -17.96
C GLN A 343 -12.16 -7.38 -18.73
N LEU A 344 -13.42 -7.53 -18.36
CA LEU A 344 -14.39 -8.36 -19.06
C LEU A 344 -15.06 -7.53 -20.16
N ARG A 345 -15.31 -8.13 -21.32
CA ARG A 345 -15.88 -7.48 -22.51
C ARG A 345 -16.86 -8.42 -23.21
N ARG A 346 -17.73 -7.85 -24.05
CA ARG A 346 -18.75 -8.57 -24.83
C ARG A 346 -19.70 -9.38 -23.91
N LEU A 347 -20.05 -8.78 -22.79
CA LEU A 347 -21.08 -9.27 -21.90
C LEU A 347 -22.46 -8.95 -22.49
N ALA A 348 -23.47 -9.69 -22.09
CA ALA A 348 -24.86 -9.30 -22.35
C ALA A 348 -25.22 -8.16 -21.38
N THR A 349 -26.01 -7.20 -21.85
CA THR A 349 -26.56 -6.10 -21.04
C THR A 349 -27.59 -6.65 -20.06
N ASP A 350 -27.77 -5.98 -18.91
CA ASP A 350 -28.77 -6.37 -17.90
C ASP A 350 -28.73 -7.87 -17.52
N THR A 351 -27.53 -8.43 -17.39
CA THR A 351 -27.33 -9.87 -17.20
C THR A 351 -26.44 -10.12 -16.00
N ALA A 352 -26.86 -11.07 -15.16
CA ALA A 352 -26.10 -11.54 -14.02
C ALA A 352 -24.98 -12.50 -14.45
N TYR A 353 -23.81 -12.36 -13.84
CA TYR A 353 -22.62 -13.17 -14.08
C TYR A 353 -22.03 -13.64 -12.75
N GLU A 354 -21.39 -14.81 -12.76
CA GLU A 354 -20.45 -15.24 -11.72
C GLU A 354 -19.02 -15.28 -12.28
N PHE A 355 -18.03 -15.09 -11.42
CA PHE A 355 -16.62 -15.12 -11.79
C PHE A 355 -15.74 -15.80 -10.74
N SER A 356 -14.54 -16.21 -11.17
CA SER A 356 -13.50 -16.82 -10.35
C SER A 356 -12.12 -16.37 -10.82
N LEU A 357 -11.30 -15.85 -9.90
CA LEU A 357 -9.90 -15.52 -10.11
C LEU A 357 -8.98 -16.60 -9.56
N THR A 358 -8.06 -17.07 -10.40
CA THR A 358 -7.03 -18.05 -10.04
C THR A 358 -5.70 -17.69 -10.68
N PRO A 359 -4.56 -18.04 -10.05
CA PRO A 359 -3.27 -17.85 -10.71
C PRO A 359 -3.18 -18.78 -11.93
N VAL A 360 -2.49 -18.34 -13.00
CA VAL A 360 -2.24 -19.17 -14.19
C VAL A 360 -1.37 -20.37 -13.84
N ARG A 361 -0.36 -20.13 -12.99
CA ARG A 361 0.45 -21.17 -12.36
C ARG A 361 -0.28 -21.65 -11.11
N GLU A 362 -0.47 -22.96 -10.98
CA GLU A 362 -1.09 -23.54 -9.79
C GLU A 362 -0.33 -23.14 -8.52
N ALA A 363 -1.08 -22.67 -7.52
CA ALA A 363 -0.58 -22.32 -6.20
C ALA A 363 -1.22 -23.27 -5.18
N ALA A 364 -0.41 -24.13 -4.56
CA ALA A 364 -0.90 -25.10 -3.59
C ALA A 364 -1.59 -24.40 -2.41
N GLY A 365 -2.80 -24.84 -2.08
CA GLY A 365 -3.59 -24.28 -0.97
C GLY A 365 -4.27 -22.94 -1.25
N PHE A 366 -4.11 -22.36 -2.46
CA PHE A 366 -4.81 -21.12 -2.82
C PHE A 366 -6.30 -21.40 -3.10
N THR A 367 -7.18 -20.63 -2.45
CA THR A 367 -8.62 -20.70 -2.70
C THR A 367 -9.00 -19.68 -3.77
N PRO A 368 -9.71 -20.09 -4.85
CA PRO A 368 -10.17 -19.17 -5.88
C PRO A 368 -10.99 -18.02 -5.30
N MET A 369 -10.70 -16.79 -5.75
CA MET A 369 -11.44 -15.60 -5.34
C MET A 369 -12.65 -15.46 -6.25
N THR A 370 -13.85 -15.61 -5.69
CA THR A 370 -15.11 -15.69 -6.46
C THR A 370 -16.05 -14.54 -6.13
N GLY A 371 -17.00 -14.29 -7.02
CA GLY A 371 -18.02 -13.27 -6.84
C GLY A 371 -19.05 -13.28 -7.96
N SER A 372 -19.96 -12.31 -7.92
CA SER A 372 -21.00 -12.14 -8.93
C SER A 372 -21.27 -10.66 -9.19
N PHE A 373 -21.86 -10.35 -10.34
CA PHE A 373 -22.28 -8.99 -10.67
C PHE A 373 -23.38 -9.00 -11.72
N THR A 374 -24.09 -7.89 -11.85
CA THR A 374 -25.02 -7.64 -12.95
C THR A 374 -24.54 -6.45 -13.78
N THR A 375 -24.34 -6.65 -15.08
CA THR A 375 -24.01 -5.55 -16.00
C THR A 375 -25.10 -4.49 -15.97
N SER A 376 -24.76 -3.22 -16.23
CA SER A 376 -25.78 -2.15 -16.29
C SER A 376 -26.94 -2.51 -17.22
N PRO A 377 -28.18 -2.10 -16.86
CA PRO A 377 -29.29 -2.02 -17.80
C PRO A 377 -28.93 -1.15 -19.00
N ASP A 378 -29.65 -1.37 -20.10
CA ASP A 378 -29.58 -0.54 -21.28
C ASP A 378 -30.09 0.87 -20.94
N PRO A 379 -29.31 1.95 -21.15
CA PRO A 379 -29.70 3.31 -20.83
C PRO A 379 -30.99 3.78 -21.53
N ASP A 380 -31.36 3.15 -22.65
CA ASP A 380 -32.51 3.53 -23.47
C ASP A 380 -33.76 2.66 -23.19
N ARG A 381 -33.67 1.70 -22.27
CA ARG A 381 -34.80 0.84 -21.90
C ARG A 381 -35.37 1.22 -20.52
N PRO A 382 -36.71 1.31 -20.39
CA PRO A 382 -37.36 1.41 -19.09
C PRO A 382 -36.86 0.34 -18.13
N CYS A 383 -36.41 0.74 -16.95
CA CYS A 383 -35.90 -0.16 -15.92
C CYS A 383 -35.99 0.48 -14.53
N VAL A 384 -35.74 -0.34 -13.51
CA VAL A 384 -35.59 0.10 -12.13
C VAL A 384 -34.13 -0.14 -11.73
N VAL A 385 -33.47 0.87 -11.18
CA VAL A 385 -32.14 0.76 -10.59
C VAL A 385 -32.25 1.12 -9.11
N THR A 386 -31.68 0.27 -8.25
CA THR A 386 -31.61 0.50 -6.81
C THR A 386 -30.14 0.64 -6.40
N MET A 387 -29.71 1.86 -6.11
CA MET A 387 -28.31 2.19 -5.79
C MET A 387 -28.18 2.61 -4.34
N GLY A 388 -27.25 1.99 -3.60
CA GLY A 388 -26.86 2.45 -2.27
C GLY A 388 -25.76 3.52 -2.36
N MET A 389 -25.77 4.47 -1.43
CA MET A 389 -24.71 5.48 -1.29
C MET A 389 -24.44 5.81 0.17
N GLY A 390 -23.20 6.15 0.50
CA GLY A 390 -22.86 6.68 1.83
C GLY A 390 -21.40 7.13 1.95
N SER A 391 -21.13 7.91 2.98
CA SER A 391 -19.78 8.35 3.38
C SER A 391 -19.51 8.00 4.85
N CYS A 392 -18.27 8.21 5.29
CA CYS A 392 -17.86 8.05 6.70
C CYS A 392 -18.14 6.61 7.15
N GLY A 393 -17.48 5.65 6.53
CA GLY A 393 -17.73 4.23 6.74
C GLY A 393 -17.09 3.70 8.02
N PRO A 394 -17.68 2.71 8.70
CA PRO A 394 -17.09 2.13 9.91
C PRO A 394 -15.74 1.45 9.58
N SER A 395 -14.74 1.72 10.42
CA SER A 395 -13.39 1.14 10.29
C SER A 395 -13.28 -0.28 10.88
N VAL A 396 -14.40 -0.84 11.34
CA VAL A 396 -14.54 -2.18 11.91
C VAL A 396 -15.76 -2.89 11.30
N PRO A 397 -15.85 -4.24 11.38
CA PRO A 397 -17.01 -4.98 10.92
C PRO A 397 -18.32 -4.41 11.48
N ASP A 398 -19.29 -4.14 10.62
CA ASP A 398 -20.59 -3.58 11.01
C ASP A 398 -21.72 -4.03 10.07
N HIS A 399 -22.92 -4.21 10.62
CA HIS A 399 -24.10 -4.69 9.92
C HIS A 399 -24.66 -3.72 8.87
N VAL A 400 -24.32 -2.42 8.90
CA VAL A 400 -24.77 -1.44 7.88
C VAL A 400 -24.45 -1.88 6.45
N TRP A 401 -23.28 -2.51 6.25
CA TRP A 401 -22.88 -3.07 4.96
C TRP A 401 -23.73 -4.24 4.51
N THR A 402 -24.23 -5.05 5.46
CA THR A 402 -25.16 -6.14 5.18
C THR A 402 -26.56 -5.60 4.87
N ALA A 403 -27.01 -4.60 5.62
CA ALA A 403 -28.30 -3.94 5.40
C ALA A 403 -28.43 -3.36 3.97
N ILE A 404 -27.34 -2.83 3.39
CA ILE A 404 -27.32 -2.38 1.99
C ILE A 404 -27.71 -3.51 1.02
N MET A 405 -27.16 -4.72 1.22
CA MET A 405 -27.49 -5.88 0.39
C MET A 405 -28.91 -6.38 0.65
N ASP A 406 -29.33 -6.43 1.92
CA ASP A 406 -30.66 -6.89 2.33
C ASP A 406 -31.77 -5.96 1.82
N GLU A 407 -31.47 -4.66 1.67
CA GLU A 407 -32.35 -3.68 1.04
C GLU A 407 -32.43 -3.79 -0.49
N GLY A 408 -31.74 -4.76 -1.09
CA GLY A 408 -31.79 -5.03 -2.52
C GLY A 408 -31.07 -3.99 -3.37
N CYS A 409 -30.11 -3.25 -2.80
CA CYS A 409 -29.21 -2.42 -3.59
C CYS A 409 -28.43 -3.32 -4.58
N ASP A 410 -28.44 -2.92 -5.85
CA ASP A 410 -27.77 -3.61 -6.94
C ASP A 410 -26.39 -3.04 -7.25
N SER A 411 -26.01 -1.96 -6.56
CA SER A 411 -24.76 -1.23 -6.67
C SER A 411 -24.54 -0.32 -5.47
N PHE A 412 -23.29 0.09 -5.23
CA PHE A 412 -22.94 0.97 -4.12
C PHE A 412 -21.92 2.06 -4.49
N VAL A 413 -22.08 3.25 -3.92
CA VAL A 413 -21.15 4.38 -4.06
C VAL A 413 -20.59 4.81 -2.71
N MET A 414 -19.27 4.72 -2.57
CA MET A 414 -18.51 5.21 -1.43
C MET A 414 -18.12 6.67 -1.67
N LEU A 415 -18.68 7.60 -0.90
CA LEU A 415 -18.52 9.03 -1.16
C LEU A 415 -17.29 9.65 -0.49
N GLY A 416 -16.59 8.91 0.37
CA GLY A 416 -15.43 9.40 1.10
C GLY A 416 -15.40 8.85 2.52
N ASP A 417 -14.27 9.00 3.19
CA ASP A 417 -13.94 8.42 4.49
C ASP A 417 -14.16 6.90 4.54
N THR A 418 -13.67 6.22 3.51
CA THR A 418 -13.90 4.79 3.26
C THR A 418 -12.64 4.11 2.68
N PRO A 419 -11.50 4.15 3.40
CA PRO A 419 -11.43 4.29 4.85
C PRO A 419 -10.78 5.59 5.37
N TYR A 420 -10.86 5.77 6.69
CA TYR A 420 -10.03 6.69 7.45
C TYR A 420 -8.54 6.31 7.39
N VAL A 421 -7.80 6.95 6.47
CA VAL A 421 -6.37 6.73 6.23
C VAL A 421 -5.51 7.48 7.25
N ASP A 422 -5.72 8.79 7.37
CA ASP A 422 -5.07 9.70 8.34
C ASP A 422 -3.55 9.56 8.40
N SER A 423 -2.91 9.50 7.23
CA SER A 423 -1.47 9.30 7.14
C SER A 423 -0.89 9.91 5.87
N ALA A 424 0.36 10.36 5.99
CA ALA A 424 1.21 10.77 4.87
C ALA A 424 1.99 9.58 4.25
N ASP A 425 2.01 8.44 4.94
CA ASP A 425 2.80 7.28 4.57
C ASP A 425 2.03 6.37 3.61
N LEU A 426 2.62 6.08 2.44
CA LEU A 426 1.98 5.29 1.40
C LEU A 426 1.67 3.86 1.85
N GLU A 427 2.55 3.23 2.64
CA GLU A 427 2.34 1.86 3.11
C GLU A 427 1.30 1.77 4.22
N VAL A 428 1.22 2.79 5.08
CA VAL A 428 0.11 2.96 6.03
C VAL A 428 -1.21 3.13 5.28
N ALA A 429 -1.26 4.01 4.27
CA ALA A 429 -2.46 4.23 3.46
C ALA A 429 -2.91 2.95 2.73
N ARG A 430 -1.98 2.25 2.09
CA ARG A 430 -2.25 0.96 1.44
C ARG A 430 -2.76 -0.08 2.44
N ARG A 431 -2.14 -0.19 3.62
CA ARG A 431 -2.58 -1.10 4.69
C ARG A 431 -3.99 -0.76 5.17
N LYS A 432 -4.33 0.52 5.35
CA LYS A 432 -5.68 0.95 5.74
C LYS A 432 -6.74 0.52 4.72
N HIS A 433 -6.48 0.68 3.42
CA HIS A 433 -7.37 0.16 2.38
C HIS A 433 -7.49 -1.37 2.42
N ARG A 434 -6.40 -2.10 2.62
CA ARG A 434 -6.46 -3.57 2.78
C ARG A 434 -7.33 -3.96 3.96
N THR A 435 -7.06 -3.40 5.14
CA THR A 435 -7.79 -3.69 6.38
C THR A 435 -9.30 -3.42 6.22
N PHE A 436 -9.66 -2.32 5.58
CA PHE A 436 -11.05 -1.99 5.27
C PHE A 436 -11.70 -3.03 4.34
N LEU A 437 -11.06 -3.33 3.21
CA LEU A 437 -11.63 -4.23 2.19
C LEU A 437 -11.66 -5.71 2.59
N VAL A 438 -10.90 -6.13 3.61
CA VAL A 438 -10.95 -7.51 4.14
C VAL A 438 -11.98 -7.70 5.25
N GLN A 439 -12.67 -6.65 5.70
CA GLN A 439 -13.75 -6.81 6.66
C GLN A 439 -14.84 -7.72 6.04
N PRO A 440 -15.42 -8.68 6.80
CA PRO A 440 -16.29 -9.70 6.23
C PRO A 440 -17.48 -9.13 5.44
N GLU A 441 -18.15 -8.13 5.98
CA GLU A 441 -19.34 -7.51 5.39
C GLU A 441 -18.98 -6.72 4.13
N ILE A 442 -17.89 -5.95 4.17
CA ILE A 442 -17.38 -5.21 3.00
C ILE A 442 -16.94 -6.18 1.91
N SER A 443 -16.18 -7.22 2.25
CA SER A 443 -15.74 -8.25 1.31
C SER A 443 -16.92 -8.93 0.59
N ARG A 444 -18.01 -9.22 1.31
CA ARG A 444 -19.26 -9.73 0.71
C ARG A 444 -19.93 -8.71 -0.22
N LEU A 445 -20.01 -7.45 0.19
CA LEU A 445 -20.63 -6.38 -0.60
C LEU A 445 -19.83 -6.11 -1.90
N VAL A 446 -18.53 -5.90 -1.80
CA VAL A 446 -17.70 -5.55 -2.96
C VAL A 446 -17.55 -6.70 -3.97
N SER A 447 -17.74 -7.94 -3.54
CA SER A 447 -17.67 -9.13 -4.43
C SER A 447 -19.00 -9.47 -5.11
N SER A 448 -20.11 -8.81 -4.74
CA SER A 448 -21.46 -9.16 -5.20
C SER A 448 -22.14 -8.08 -6.05
N MET A 449 -21.64 -6.84 -6.04
CA MET A 449 -22.21 -5.72 -6.79
C MET A 449 -21.18 -4.67 -7.21
N PRO A 450 -21.44 -3.87 -8.27
CA PRO A 450 -20.55 -2.81 -8.72
C PRO A 450 -20.34 -1.73 -7.65
N ILE A 451 -19.07 -1.37 -7.43
CA ILE A 451 -18.64 -0.35 -6.48
C ILE A 451 -17.95 0.79 -7.20
N TRP A 452 -18.31 2.01 -6.83
CA TRP A 452 -17.61 3.24 -7.21
C TRP A 452 -17.23 4.03 -5.98
N ALA A 453 -16.18 4.83 -6.09
CA ALA A 453 -15.77 5.68 -4.98
C ALA A 453 -15.20 7.02 -5.41
N THR A 454 -15.36 8.03 -4.56
CA THR A 454 -14.46 9.18 -4.45
C THR A 454 -13.88 9.21 -3.03
N TRP A 455 -13.09 10.22 -2.70
CA TRP A 455 -12.54 10.41 -1.35
C TRP A 455 -13.14 11.61 -0.64
N ASP A 456 -12.82 11.71 0.65
CA ASP A 456 -12.89 12.97 1.40
C ASP A 456 -11.58 13.23 2.16
N ASP A 457 -11.58 14.09 3.18
CA ASP A 457 -10.37 14.51 3.91
C ASP A 457 -9.62 13.34 4.55
N HIS A 458 -10.28 12.38 5.19
CA HIS A 458 -9.57 11.30 5.90
C HIS A 458 -8.94 10.26 4.97
N ASP A 459 -9.49 10.06 3.76
CA ASP A 459 -8.83 9.32 2.68
C ASP A 459 -7.68 10.15 2.06
N PHE A 460 -7.86 11.47 1.96
CA PHE A 460 -6.93 12.39 1.31
C PHE A 460 -5.72 12.73 2.19
N GLY A 461 -5.86 12.72 3.52
CA GLY A 461 -4.76 12.79 4.48
C GLY A 461 -5.14 13.07 5.94
N GLY A 462 -6.27 13.70 6.22
CA GLY A 462 -6.76 14.04 7.57
C GLY A 462 -7.60 15.32 7.57
N ASN A 463 -8.23 15.64 8.71
CA ASN A 463 -9.18 16.76 8.86
C ASN A 463 -8.74 18.06 8.19
N ASP A 464 -9.66 18.66 7.44
CA ASP A 464 -9.50 19.99 6.82
C ASP A 464 -8.26 20.08 5.88
N PHE A 465 -7.79 18.94 5.35
CA PHE A 465 -6.70 18.94 4.38
C PHE A 465 -7.21 19.31 2.99
N HIS A 466 -6.39 20.08 2.27
CA HIS A 466 -6.68 20.60 0.94
C HIS A 466 -5.56 20.29 -0.04
N GLY A 467 -5.70 20.76 -1.28
CA GLY A 467 -4.78 20.45 -2.38
C GLY A 467 -3.33 20.94 -2.19
N ASP A 468 -3.04 21.77 -1.19
CA ASP A 468 -1.69 22.17 -0.79
C ASP A 468 -1.01 21.15 0.15
N TYR A 469 -1.70 20.07 0.53
CA TYR A 469 -1.13 18.97 1.29
C TYR A 469 0.02 18.29 0.54
N LYS A 470 1.22 18.32 1.15
CA LYS A 470 2.47 17.84 0.54
C LYS A 470 2.42 16.37 0.14
N SER A 471 1.71 15.53 0.89
CA SER A 471 1.67 14.08 0.68
C SER A 471 0.44 13.58 -0.09
N LYS A 472 -0.30 14.47 -0.76
CA LYS A 472 -1.50 14.09 -1.53
C LYS A 472 -1.24 13.06 -2.64
N ARG A 473 -0.01 13.00 -3.16
CA ARG A 473 0.38 12.02 -4.20
C ARG A 473 0.43 10.60 -3.63
N GLN A 474 0.91 10.42 -2.41
CA GLN A 474 0.94 9.12 -1.73
C GLN A 474 -0.50 8.61 -1.55
N ASN A 475 -1.41 9.46 -1.04
CA ASN A 475 -2.80 9.05 -0.80
C ASN A 475 -3.58 8.84 -2.10
N ARG A 476 -3.31 9.60 -3.17
CA ARG A 476 -3.82 9.28 -4.51
C ARG A 476 -3.34 7.94 -5.01
N THR A 477 -2.05 7.63 -4.84
CA THR A 477 -1.51 6.33 -5.23
C THR A 477 -2.20 5.20 -4.48
N ALA A 478 -2.40 5.36 -3.16
CA ALA A 478 -3.15 4.39 -2.36
C ALA A 478 -4.61 4.24 -2.84
N PHE A 479 -5.34 5.33 -3.01
CA PHE A 479 -6.73 5.29 -3.49
C PHE A 479 -6.85 4.56 -4.84
N VAL A 480 -6.04 4.94 -5.82
CA VAL A 480 -6.07 4.34 -7.16
C VAL A 480 -5.70 2.86 -7.14
N ASN A 481 -4.79 2.43 -6.24
CA ASN A 481 -4.45 1.02 -6.09
C ASN A 481 -5.65 0.15 -5.67
N TYR A 482 -6.58 0.70 -4.88
CA TYR A 482 -7.66 -0.03 -4.22
C TYR A 482 -9.06 0.31 -4.74
N ARG A 483 -9.14 0.82 -5.98
CA ARG A 483 -10.40 1.14 -6.67
C ARG A 483 -10.40 0.62 -8.10
N ALA A 484 -11.61 0.38 -8.60
CA ALA A 484 -11.87 -0.08 -9.97
C ALA A 484 -12.89 0.82 -10.69
N ASN A 485 -12.81 2.12 -10.42
CA ASN A 485 -13.54 3.18 -11.13
C ASN A 485 -13.29 3.11 -12.64
N PRO A 486 -14.16 3.70 -13.50
CA PRO A 486 -13.92 3.73 -14.94
C PRO A 486 -12.72 4.61 -15.31
N THR A 487 -12.50 5.68 -14.54
CA THR A 487 -11.38 6.63 -14.71
C THR A 487 -10.84 7.07 -13.36
N PHE A 488 -9.64 7.64 -13.36
CA PHE A 488 -8.89 8.05 -12.15
C PHE A 488 -8.40 9.50 -12.26
N GLY A 489 -9.33 10.44 -12.44
CA GLY A 489 -8.99 11.84 -12.71
C GLY A 489 -8.28 12.02 -14.06
N GLN A 490 -7.15 12.74 -14.07
CA GLN A 490 -6.46 13.17 -15.28
C GLN A 490 -4.93 13.09 -15.19
N THR A 491 -4.26 13.16 -16.33
CA THR A 491 -2.83 13.47 -16.44
C THR A 491 -2.56 14.95 -16.16
N ALA A 492 -1.30 15.33 -15.95
CA ALA A 492 -0.90 16.73 -15.78
C ALA A 492 -1.24 17.64 -16.99
N ASP A 493 -1.38 17.07 -18.19
CA ASP A 493 -1.84 17.79 -19.39
C ASP A 493 -3.38 17.76 -19.57
N GLY A 494 -4.13 17.31 -18.56
CA GLY A 494 -5.59 17.37 -18.51
C GLY A 494 -6.32 16.26 -19.29
N LYS A 495 -5.66 15.15 -19.64
CA LYS A 495 -6.30 13.99 -20.29
C LYS A 495 -6.82 13.02 -19.25
N ILE A 496 -8.04 12.52 -19.45
CA ILE A 496 -8.67 11.55 -18.53
C ILE A 496 -7.85 10.26 -18.46
N LEU A 497 -7.55 9.83 -17.22
CA LEU A 497 -6.82 8.60 -16.94
C LEU A 497 -7.77 7.41 -16.84
N LYS A 498 -7.52 6.39 -17.66
CA LYS A 498 -8.26 5.10 -17.63
C LYS A 498 -7.50 3.99 -16.92
N GLU A 499 -6.20 4.19 -16.74
CA GLU A 499 -5.25 3.27 -16.12
C GLU A 499 -4.82 3.81 -14.75
N ARG A 500 -4.35 2.90 -13.91
CA ARG A 500 -3.91 3.19 -12.54
C ARG A 500 -2.46 3.66 -12.54
N THR A 501 -2.26 4.91 -12.94
CA THR A 501 -0.94 5.55 -13.03
C THR A 501 -0.90 6.85 -12.22
N ASP A 502 0.30 7.44 -12.10
CA ASP A 502 0.44 8.80 -11.58
C ASP A 502 -0.40 9.78 -12.41
N GLY A 503 -0.87 10.84 -11.74
CA GLY A 503 -1.87 11.77 -12.26
C GLY A 503 -2.41 12.70 -11.19
N GLU A 504 -3.52 13.35 -11.52
CA GLU A 504 -4.13 14.43 -10.76
C GLU A 504 -5.61 14.17 -10.53
N GLY A 505 -6.01 14.26 -9.26
CA GLY A 505 -7.35 14.00 -8.76
C GLY A 505 -7.83 12.55 -8.94
N VAL A 506 -9.03 12.28 -8.43
CA VAL A 506 -9.68 10.95 -8.51
C VAL A 506 -11.09 11.00 -9.09
N TYR A 507 -11.52 12.17 -9.56
CA TYR A 507 -12.87 12.39 -10.09
C TYR A 507 -13.19 11.49 -11.30
N THR A 508 -14.46 11.12 -11.42
CA THR A 508 -14.95 10.19 -12.43
C THR A 508 -16.46 10.34 -12.64
N SER A 509 -17.01 9.69 -13.66
CA SER A 509 -18.45 9.56 -13.84
C SER A 509 -18.80 8.17 -14.36
N PHE A 510 -20.03 7.74 -14.07
CA PHE A 510 -20.58 6.50 -14.59
C PHE A 510 -22.10 6.59 -14.71
N ARG A 511 -22.67 5.83 -15.65
CA ARG A 511 -24.11 5.69 -15.82
C ARG A 511 -24.55 4.25 -15.54
N ARG A 512 -25.63 4.11 -14.79
CA ARG A 512 -26.31 2.84 -14.56
C ARG A 512 -27.80 3.01 -14.82
N GLY A 513 -28.27 2.49 -15.95
CA GLY A 513 -29.66 2.69 -16.41
C GLY A 513 -30.05 4.18 -16.45
N PRO A 514 -31.06 4.61 -15.68
CA PRO A 514 -31.60 5.97 -15.72
C PRO A 514 -30.84 6.99 -14.87
N ILE A 515 -29.85 6.57 -14.09
CA ILE A 515 -29.04 7.45 -13.24
C ILE A 515 -27.60 7.55 -13.76
N GLU A 516 -27.10 8.78 -13.89
CA GLU A 516 -25.68 9.07 -14.10
C GLU A 516 -25.13 9.82 -12.88
N VAL A 517 -23.99 9.37 -12.38
CA VAL A 517 -23.33 9.91 -11.20
C VAL A 517 -22.02 10.57 -11.62
N PHE A 518 -21.85 11.83 -11.24
CA PHE A 518 -20.63 12.62 -11.43
C PHE A 518 -19.94 12.73 -10.08
N LEU A 519 -18.92 11.89 -9.87
CA LEU A 519 -18.12 11.85 -8.65
C LEU A 519 -17.04 12.93 -8.73
N LEU A 520 -17.23 13.99 -7.97
CA LEU A 520 -16.28 15.09 -7.82
C LEU A 520 -15.18 14.72 -6.83
N ASP A 521 -14.11 15.49 -6.92
CA ASP A 521 -12.94 15.46 -6.05
C ASP A 521 -12.77 16.90 -5.53
N PRO A 522 -13.23 17.20 -4.31
CA PRO A 522 -13.17 18.54 -3.76
C PRO A 522 -11.82 18.83 -3.09
N ARG A 523 -10.85 17.90 -3.12
CA ARG A 523 -9.62 17.96 -2.32
C ARG A 523 -8.40 18.29 -3.18
N TRP A 524 -8.18 17.59 -4.29
CA TRP A 524 -6.91 17.61 -5.01
C TRP A 524 -6.44 18.98 -5.48
N PHE A 525 -7.34 19.75 -6.08
CA PHE A 525 -7.06 21.08 -6.64
C PHE A 525 -7.36 22.21 -5.65
N SER A 526 -8.00 21.89 -4.53
CA SER A 526 -8.44 22.88 -3.56
C SER A 526 -7.27 23.74 -3.10
N ARG A 527 -7.45 25.06 -3.14
CA ARG A 527 -6.48 26.09 -2.74
C ARG A 527 -5.15 26.14 -3.51
N THR A 528 -5.02 25.37 -4.59
CA THR A 528 -3.77 25.31 -5.39
C THR A 528 -3.62 26.43 -6.42
N ALA A 529 -4.70 27.15 -6.73
CA ALA A 529 -4.74 28.21 -7.74
C ALA A 529 -5.90 29.17 -7.48
N PRO A 530 -5.95 30.34 -8.16
CA PRO A 530 -7.14 31.17 -8.19
C PRO A 530 -8.35 30.42 -8.73
N SER A 531 -9.54 30.74 -8.22
CA SER A 531 -10.80 30.15 -8.68
C SER A 531 -11.10 30.51 -10.14
N TRP A 532 -11.69 29.54 -10.85
CA TRP A 532 -12.16 29.73 -12.21
C TRP A 532 -13.47 30.52 -12.30
N ALA A 533 -14.19 30.67 -11.19
CA ALA A 533 -15.42 31.45 -11.08
C ALA A 533 -15.16 32.88 -10.57
N ASP A 534 -14.25 33.04 -9.60
CA ASP A 534 -13.79 34.33 -9.08
C ASP A 534 -12.28 34.30 -8.84
N SER A 535 -11.51 34.95 -9.71
CA SER A 535 -10.05 34.94 -9.65
C SER A 535 -9.46 35.64 -8.41
N THR A 536 -10.26 36.33 -7.62
CA THR A 536 -9.82 36.93 -6.34
C THR A 536 -9.85 35.92 -5.19
N GLN A 537 -10.48 34.78 -5.39
CA GLN A 537 -10.61 33.68 -4.42
C GLN A 537 -9.75 32.48 -4.83
N VAL A 538 -9.62 31.52 -3.92
CA VAL A 538 -8.94 30.23 -4.16
C VAL A 538 -9.87 29.21 -4.81
N THR A 539 -9.37 28.24 -5.57
CA THR A 539 -10.23 27.24 -6.23
C THR A 539 -10.60 26.06 -5.32
N CYS A 540 -11.74 25.40 -5.56
CA CYS A 540 -12.06 24.08 -4.99
C CYS A 540 -11.69 22.97 -5.99
N LEU A 541 -12.41 22.92 -7.12
CA LEU A 541 -12.26 21.86 -8.12
C LEU A 541 -11.08 22.09 -9.07
N GLY A 542 -10.63 23.34 -9.19
CA GLY A 542 -9.72 23.72 -10.26
C GLY A 542 -10.40 23.76 -11.63
N LYS A 543 -9.82 24.55 -12.53
CA LYS A 543 -10.40 24.79 -13.86
C LYS A 543 -10.57 23.51 -14.70
N VAL A 544 -9.64 22.55 -14.58
CA VAL A 544 -9.65 21.37 -15.46
C VAL A 544 -10.79 20.42 -15.11
N GLN A 545 -11.02 20.17 -13.82
CA GLN A 545 -12.16 19.38 -13.37
C GLN A 545 -13.48 20.08 -13.66
N TRP A 546 -13.55 21.42 -13.53
CA TRP A 546 -14.73 22.18 -13.95
C TRP A 546 -15.03 22.02 -15.44
N ASP A 547 -14.02 22.17 -16.30
CA ASP A 547 -14.16 21.98 -17.75
C ASP A 547 -14.60 20.55 -18.11
N TRP A 548 -14.15 19.55 -17.34
CA TRP A 548 -14.64 18.18 -17.45
C TRP A 548 -16.11 18.08 -17.04
N LEU A 549 -16.50 18.58 -15.87
CA LEU A 549 -17.86 18.47 -15.33
C LEU A 549 -18.89 19.08 -16.30
N ARG A 550 -18.62 20.29 -16.81
CA ARG A 550 -19.48 20.92 -17.82
C ARG A 550 -19.71 20.02 -19.03
N LYS A 551 -18.64 19.45 -19.58
CA LYS A 551 -18.71 18.56 -20.75
C LYS A 551 -19.50 17.29 -20.45
N GLN A 552 -19.36 16.72 -19.25
CA GLN A 552 -20.10 15.52 -18.86
C GLN A 552 -21.59 15.81 -18.68
N LEU A 553 -21.93 16.86 -17.93
CA LEU A 553 -23.33 17.26 -17.70
C LEU A 553 -24.05 17.61 -19.00
N SER A 554 -23.43 18.39 -19.89
CA SER A 554 -24.03 18.74 -21.19
C SER A 554 -24.24 17.55 -22.13
N ARG A 555 -23.51 16.44 -21.93
CA ARG A 555 -23.62 15.23 -22.77
C ARG A 555 -24.58 14.20 -22.19
N SER A 556 -24.88 14.29 -20.91
CA SER A 556 -25.68 13.29 -20.21
C SER A 556 -27.13 13.33 -20.65
N THR A 557 -27.63 12.18 -21.12
CA THR A 557 -29.05 11.96 -21.43
C THR A 557 -29.80 11.25 -20.30
N ALA A 558 -29.16 11.02 -19.15
CA ALA A 558 -29.79 10.33 -18.03
C ALA A 558 -30.96 11.17 -17.46
N PRO A 559 -32.12 10.55 -17.18
CA PRO A 559 -33.21 11.20 -16.48
C PRO A 559 -32.79 11.81 -15.14
N PHE A 560 -31.91 11.14 -14.40
CA PHE A 560 -31.43 11.59 -13.10
C PHE A 560 -29.90 11.74 -13.10
N LYS A 561 -29.40 12.86 -12.62
CA LYS A 561 -28.00 13.27 -12.65
C LYS A 561 -27.54 13.63 -11.24
N ALA A 562 -26.84 12.71 -10.58
CA ALA A 562 -26.30 12.93 -9.25
C ALA A 562 -24.95 13.65 -9.35
N ILE A 563 -24.86 14.88 -8.86
CA ILE A 563 -23.58 15.60 -8.69
C ILE A 563 -23.12 15.34 -7.27
N ALA A 564 -22.12 14.46 -7.12
CA ALA A 564 -21.79 13.83 -5.86
C ALA A 564 -20.35 14.15 -5.42
N THR A 565 -20.17 14.40 -4.14
CA THR A 565 -18.87 14.72 -3.52
C THR A 565 -18.83 14.15 -2.09
N GLY A 566 -17.63 13.92 -1.55
CA GLY A 566 -17.48 13.54 -0.12
C GLY A 566 -17.89 14.67 0.80
N MET A 567 -17.40 15.87 0.49
CA MET A 567 -17.73 17.12 1.17
C MET A 567 -19.23 17.50 1.10
N ILE A 568 -19.70 18.26 2.09
CA ILE A 568 -21.07 18.81 2.14
C ILE A 568 -21.26 20.06 1.24
N TRP A 569 -22.45 20.24 0.63
CA TRP A 569 -22.74 21.36 -0.28
C TRP A 569 -23.14 22.69 0.42
N ASP A 570 -23.66 22.62 1.63
CA ASP A 570 -24.02 23.77 2.50
C ASP A 570 -22.92 24.10 3.51
N ASP A 571 -23.19 25.07 4.38
CA ASP A 571 -22.26 25.59 5.38
C ASP A 571 -22.26 24.69 6.62
N LYS A 572 -21.07 24.27 7.08
CA LYS A 572 -20.92 23.54 8.36
C LYS A 572 -21.13 24.44 9.58
N GLU A 573 -21.12 25.76 9.41
CA GLU A 573 -21.10 26.81 10.43
C GLU A 573 -20.02 26.58 11.52
N ASN A 574 -18.89 26.00 11.13
CA ASN A 574 -17.75 25.74 12.01
C ASN A 574 -16.46 26.43 11.52
N ALA A 575 -15.33 26.10 12.16
CA ALA A 575 -14.04 26.71 11.83
C ALA A 575 -13.38 26.11 10.57
N GLU A 576 -13.77 24.89 10.17
CA GLU A 576 -13.20 24.15 9.03
C GLU A 576 -13.51 24.87 7.71
N LYS A 577 -12.72 24.59 6.68
CA LYS A 577 -12.80 25.26 5.37
C LYS A 577 -12.98 24.26 4.23
N ASP A 578 -13.54 23.10 4.58
CA ASP A 578 -13.88 22.02 3.69
C ASP A 578 -15.38 21.77 3.66
N ASP A 579 -16.07 22.81 3.22
CA ASP A 579 -17.44 22.74 2.75
C ASP A 579 -17.60 23.57 1.48
N TRP A 580 -18.68 23.37 0.74
CA TRP A 580 -18.93 24.16 -0.46
C TRP A 580 -19.41 25.60 -0.15
N ALA A 581 -19.75 25.93 1.10
CA ALA A 581 -20.01 27.32 1.49
C ALA A 581 -18.73 28.17 1.43
N THR A 582 -17.59 27.60 1.85
CA THR A 582 -16.25 28.17 1.70
C THR A 582 -15.91 28.49 0.24
N TYR A 583 -16.42 27.67 -0.70
CA TYR A 583 -16.24 27.84 -2.14
C TYR A 583 -17.56 28.25 -2.85
N SER A 584 -18.39 29.04 -2.18
CA SER A 584 -19.74 29.42 -2.65
C SER A 584 -19.75 30.03 -4.06
N TYR A 585 -18.70 30.76 -4.44
CA TYR A 585 -18.55 31.31 -5.80
C TYR A 585 -18.41 30.24 -6.89
N GLU A 586 -17.71 29.12 -6.63
CA GLU A 586 -17.65 27.99 -7.56
C GLU A 586 -18.94 27.17 -7.51
N ARG A 587 -19.50 26.97 -6.32
CA ARG A 587 -20.79 26.28 -6.13
C ARG A 587 -21.90 26.96 -6.93
N ASP A 588 -22.06 28.26 -6.75
CA ASP A 588 -23.13 29.03 -7.37
C ASP A 588 -22.92 29.10 -8.89
N ALA A 589 -21.66 29.15 -9.37
CA ALA A 589 -21.36 29.05 -10.80
C ALA A 589 -21.71 27.68 -11.41
N ILE A 590 -21.60 26.59 -10.66
CA ILE A 590 -22.10 25.26 -11.08
C ILE A 590 -23.63 25.32 -11.23
N TYR A 591 -24.34 25.87 -10.25
CA TYR A 591 -25.79 25.99 -10.29
C TYR A 591 -26.25 26.89 -11.44
N ASP A 592 -25.58 28.01 -11.67
CA ASP A 592 -25.88 28.94 -12.76
C ASP A 592 -25.68 28.29 -14.13
N PHE A 593 -24.64 27.47 -14.29
CA PHE A 593 -24.43 26.70 -15.51
C PHE A 593 -25.58 25.71 -15.77
N ILE A 594 -26.01 24.96 -14.75
CA ILE A 594 -27.15 24.04 -14.87
C ILE A 594 -28.42 24.79 -15.30
N ALA A 595 -28.68 25.95 -14.68
CA ALA A 595 -29.82 26.80 -14.99
C ALA A 595 -29.76 27.37 -16.43
N ALA A 596 -28.60 27.91 -16.82
CA ALA A 596 -28.39 28.56 -18.11
C ALA A 596 -28.50 27.57 -19.27
N GLU A 597 -27.91 26.39 -19.12
CA GLU A 597 -27.97 25.31 -20.12
C GLU A 597 -29.26 24.48 -20.02
N LYS A 598 -30.14 24.79 -19.05
CA LYS A 598 -31.42 24.11 -18.80
C LYS A 598 -31.26 22.60 -18.67
N ILE A 599 -30.24 22.16 -17.93
CA ILE A 599 -29.93 20.74 -17.78
C ILE A 599 -30.93 20.12 -16.78
N PRO A 600 -31.81 19.21 -17.21
CA PRO A 600 -32.80 18.61 -16.33
C PRO A 600 -32.20 17.45 -15.52
N GLY A 601 -32.84 17.12 -14.41
CA GLY A 601 -32.56 15.91 -13.63
C GLY A 601 -31.41 16.04 -12.64
N CYS A 602 -30.80 17.21 -12.48
CA CYS A 602 -29.67 17.40 -11.56
C CYS A 602 -30.13 17.47 -10.10
N PHE A 603 -29.42 16.76 -9.24
CA PHE A 603 -29.51 16.85 -7.79
C PHE A 603 -28.14 16.63 -7.16
N LEU A 604 -27.98 17.04 -5.91
CA LEU A 604 -26.70 17.08 -5.20
C LEU A 604 -26.62 15.97 -4.18
N ILE A 605 -25.42 15.40 -4.02
CA ILE A 605 -25.11 14.44 -2.96
C ILE A 605 -23.83 14.87 -2.25
N GLY A 606 -23.85 14.86 -0.92
CA GLY A 606 -22.71 15.19 -0.06
C GLY A 606 -22.65 14.27 1.17
N GLY A 607 -21.53 14.32 1.90
CA GLY A 607 -21.26 13.51 3.08
C GLY A 607 -20.67 14.32 4.23
N ASP A 608 -19.54 13.86 4.78
CA ASP A 608 -18.66 14.54 5.75
C ASP A 608 -19.23 14.81 7.15
N ILE A 609 -20.42 15.37 7.31
CA ILE A 609 -20.80 16.04 8.57
C ILE A 609 -21.38 15.13 9.67
N HIS A 610 -21.42 13.81 9.45
CA HIS A 610 -21.99 12.84 10.40
C HIS A 610 -23.43 13.17 10.85
N VAL A 611 -24.26 13.70 9.92
CA VAL A 611 -25.70 13.94 10.08
C VAL A 611 -26.42 13.72 8.74
N SER A 612 -27.50 12.94 8.74
CA SER A 612 -28.28 12.64 7.54
C SER A 612 -29.33 13.72 7.30
N ARG A 613 -29.39 14.31 6.11
CA ARG A 613 -30.27 15.46 5.82
C ARG A 613 -30.77 15.47 4.38
N ALA A 614 -31.95 16.06 4.18
CA ALA A 614 -32.47 16.43 2.87
C ALA A 614 -32.82 17.93 2.85
N LEU A 615 -32.28 18.65 1.86
CA LEU A 615 -32.51 20.08 1.66
C LEU A 615 -33.10 20.33 0.27
N SER A 616 -33.99 21.33 0.18
CA SER A 616 -34.51 21.84 -1.09
C SER A 616 -34.21 23.33 -1.23
N TYR A 617 -33.39 23.68 -2.21
CA TYR A 617 -32.99 25.06 -2.50
C TYR A 617 -34.01 25.85 -3.31
N GLY A 618 -35.24 25.32 -3.47
CA GLY A 618 -36.25 25.89 -4.35
C GLY A 618 -35.78 25.92 -5.81
N PRO A 619 -36.39 26.76 -6.68
CA PRO A 619 -36.22 26.72 -8.13
C PRO A 619 -34.86 27.26 -8.64
N ARG A 620 -33.77 27.03 -7.91
CA ARG A 620 -32.42 27.58 -8.12
C ARG A 620 -31.85 27.32 -9.52
N VAL A 621 -32.27 26.22 -10.15
CA VAL A 621 -31.81 25.80 -11.48
C VAL A 621 -32.93 25.75 -12.53
N GLY A 622 -34.05 26.45 -12.27
CA GLY A 622 -35.27 26.40 -13.08
C GLY A 622 -36.28 25.34 -12.61
N TYR A 623 -35.89 24.52 -11.62
CA TYR A 623 -36.71 23.59 -10.85
C TYR A 623 -36.08 23.41 -9.47
N ASP A 624 -36.78 22.74 -8.55
CA ASP A 624 -36.31 22.54 -7.18
C ASP A 624 -34.99 21.76 -7.14
N LEU A 625 -33.91 22.41 -6.69
CA LEU A 625 -32.61 21.76 -6.54
C LEU A 625 -32.52 21.08 -5.18
N TRP A 626 -32.46 19.74 -5.19
CA TRP A 626 -32.36 18.92 -3.98
C TRP A 626 -30.91 18.58 -3.65
N GLN A 627 -30.59 18.57 -2.36
CA GLN A 627 -29.37 17.98 -1.81
C GLN A 627 -29.70 16.87 -0.82
N PHE A 628 -29.01 15.75 -0.98
CA PHE A 628 -29.07 14.60 -0.09
C PHE A 628 -27.72 14.45 0.63
N ILE A 629 -27.71 14.59 1.96
CA ILE A 629 -26.53 14.40 2.80
C ILE A 629 -26.59 13.00 3.39
N VAL A 630 -25.54 12.21 3.17
CA VAL A 630 -25.51 10.76 3.41
C VAL A 630 -24.33 10.35 4.28
N SER A 631 -24.26 10.98 5.45
CA SER A 631 -23.31 10.72 6.53
C SER A 631 -24.07 10.66 7.86
N PRO A 632 -23.70 9.81 8.83
CA PRO A 632 -22.61 8.85 8.80
C PRO A 632 -23.10 7.41 8.59
N MET A 633 -22.34 6.62 7.83
CA MET A 633 -22.37 5.16 7.97
C MET A 633 -21.64 4.70 9.26
N HIS A 634 -20.84 5.57 9.86
CA HIS A 634 -20.09 5.40 11.09
C HIS A 634 -21.01 5.28 12.32
N ASP A 635 -20.48 4.75 13.43
CA ASP A 635 -21.15 4.74 14.74
C ASP A 635 -21.18 6.13 15.41
N SER A 636 -20.35 7.06 14.95
CA SER A 636 -20.22 8.39 15.54
C SER A 636 -21.12 9.36 14.78
N THR A 637 -21.92 10.13 15.50
CA THR A 637 -22.63 11.31 14.96
C THR A 637 -21.95 12.59 15.42
N ILE A 638 -22.12 13.70 14.70
CA ILE A 638 -21.65 15.02 15.15
C ILE A 638 -22.87 15.97 15.27
N PRO A 639 -23.62 15.94 16.39
CA PRO A 639 -24.86 16.71 16.54
C PRO A 639 -24.69 18.23 16.36
N SER A 640 -23.50 18.77 16.64
CA SER A 640 -23.21 20.20 16.46
C SER A 640 -23.18 20.64 15.00
N LEU A 641 -23.00 19.71 14.04
CA LEU A 641 -23.05 19.99 12.61
C LEU A 641 -24.48 19.84 12.03
N ASN A 642 -25.48 19.52 12.87
CA ASN A 642 -26.89 19.59 12.48
C ASN A 642 -27.39 21.05 12.51
N VAL A 643 -26.79 21.89 11.68
CA VAL A 643 -27.02 23.34 11.67
C VAL A 643 -28.42 23.67 11.15
N PRO A 644 -29.08 24.72 11.68
CA PRO A 644 -30.34 25.22 11.13
C PRO A 644 -30.16 25.64 9.67
N SER A 645 -31.15 25.36 8.82
CA SER A 645 -31.14 25.83 7.43
C SER A 645 -32.57 26.17 6.99
N PRO A 646 -32.79 27.30 6.28
CA PRO A 646 -34.11 27.63 5.74
C PRO A 646 -34.55 26.67 4.62
N TYR A 647 -33.62 25.88 4.09
CA TYR A 647 -33.86 24.89 3.03
C TYR A 647 -34.09 23.48 3.58
N LEU A 648 -33.99 23.29 4.90
CA LEU A 648 -34.06 21.98 5.53
C LEU A 648 -35.47 21.38 5.40
N VAL A 649 -35.55 20.15 4.89
CA VAL A 649 -36.79 19.37 4.79
C VAL A 649 -36.79 18.24 5.82
N HIS A 650 -35.70 17.49 5.88
CA HIS A 650 -35.50 16.41 6.85
C HIS A 650 -34.09 16.43 7.43
N SER A 651 -33.96 16.01 8.69
CA SER A 651 -32.68 15.78 9.36
C SER A 651 -32.80 14.62 10.34
N ALA A 652 -31.76 13.81 10.46
CA ALA A 652 -31.59 12.81 11.49
C ALA A 652 -30.13 12.75 11.95
N VAL A 653 -29.94 12.85 13.27
CA VAL A 653 -28.65 12.63 13.94
C VAL A 653 -28.64 11.17 14.39
N GLU A 654 -28.49 10.27 13.44
CA GLU A 654 -28.58 8.82 13.62
C GLU A 654 -27.30 8.18 13.06
N PRO A 655 -26.64 7.26 13.79
CA PRO A 655 -25.47 6.54 13.29
C PRO A 655 -25.86 5.44 12.30
N HIS A 656 -24.87 4.92 11.57
CA HIS A 656 -25.03 3.75 10.71
C HIS A 656 -26.10 3.88 9.63
N VAL A 657 -26.21 5.06 9.01
CA VAL A 657 -27.20 5.37 8.00
C VAL A 657 -26.57 5.35 6.61
N PHE A 658 -27.24 4.70 5.67
CA PHE A 658 -26.95 4.81 4.25
C PHE A 658 -28.18 5.32 3.49
N LEU A 659 -27.95 5.79 2.26
CA LEU A 659 -29.01 6.19 1.35
C LEU A 659 -29.29 5.09 0.33
N LYS A 660 -30.56 4.75 0.16
CA LYS A 660 -31.08 3.97 -0.94
C LYS A 660 -31.73 4.89 -1.97
N LEU A 661 -31.21 4.89 -3.19
CA LEU A 661 -31.78 5.59 -4.34
C LEU A 661 -32.46 4.59 -5.26
N VAL A 662 -33.75 4.79 -5.53
CA VAL A 662 -34.52 4.03 -6.50
C VAL A 662 -34.90 4.94 -7.66
N ALA A 663 -34.35 4.66 -8.83
CA ALA A 663 -34.71 5.34 -10.07
C ALA A 663 -35.55 4.40 -10.94
N ASP A 664 -36.81 4.77 -11.18
CA ASP A 664 -37.78 3.98 -11.92
C ASP A 664 -38.24 4.73 -13.17
N THR A 665 -37.86 4.21 -14.35
CA THR A 665 -38.32 4.71 -15.66
C THR A 665 -39.37 3.83 -16.31
N THR A 666 -39.90 2.84 -15.60
CA THR A 666 -41.01 1.98 -16.06
C THR A 666 -42.37 2.66 -15.94
N LEU A 667 -42.45 3.70 -15.10
CA LEU A 667 -43.63 4.54 -14.92
C LEU A 667 -43.78 5.55 -16.07
N ASP A 668 -45.03 5.92 -16.39
CA ASP A 668 -45.34 6.97 -17.37
C ASP A 668 -44.59 8.28 -17.08
N MET A 669 -44.46 8.61 -15.78
CA MET A 669 -43.62 9.69 -15.28
C MET A 669 -42.50 9.08 -14.44
N PRO A 670 -41.23 9.07 -14.93
CA PRO A 670 -40.14 8.49 -14.18
C PRO A 670 -39.96 9.11 -12.80
N THR A 671 -39.56 8.32 -11.81
CA THR A 671 -39.39 8.77 -10.42
C THR A 671 -38.00 8.46 -9.88
N LEU A 672 -37.50 9.34 -9.03
CA LEU A 672 -36.34 9.13 -8.16
C LEU A 672 -36.82 9.17 -6.71
N THR A 673 -36.60 8.09 -5.96
CA THR A 673 -36.90 7.98 -4.54
C THR A 673 -35.61 7.83 -3.75
N ALA A 674 -35.44 8.66 -2.73
CA ALA A 674 -34.28 8.70 -1.84
C ALA A 674 -34.73 8.35 -0.42
N THR A 675 -34.27 7.23 0.13
CA THR A 675 -34.66 6.73 1.46
C THR A 675 -33.42 6.56 2.33
N TRP A 676 -33.40 7.18 3.52
CA TRP A 676 -32.34 7.01 4.50
C TRP A 676 -32.68 5.86 5.43
N ILE A 677 -31.77 4.89 5.54
CA ILE A 677 -32.00 3.62 6.22
C ILE A 677 -30.85 3.37 7.19
N ASN A 678 -31.14 3.10 8.47
CA ASN A 678 -30.12 2.70 9.43
C ASN A 678 -29.78 1.20 9.32
N ARG A 679 -28.77 0.73 10.05
CA ARG A 679 -28.31 -0.67 9.97
C ARG A 679 -29.35 -1.69 10.44
N GLU A 680 -30.34 -1.30 11.24
CA GLU A 680 -31.47 -2.12 11.66
C GLU A 680 -32.57 -2.22 10.57
N GLY A 681 -32.43 -1.48 9.47
CA GLY A 681 -33.43 -1.40 8.42
C GLY A 681 -34.58 -0.44 8.76
N GLU A 682 -34.42 0.49 9.69
CA GLU A 682 -35.42 1.51 9.96
C GLU A 682 -35.31 2.64 8.92
N ARG A 683 -36.45 3.05 8.35
CA ARG A 683 -36.50 4.15 7.37
C ARG A 683 -36.68 5.46 8.13
N LEU A 684 -35.68 6.32 8.09
CA LEU A 684 -35.68 7.59 8.85
C LEU A 684 -36.56 8.63 8.18
N PHE A 685 -36.36 8.83 6.87
CA PHE A 685 -37.20 9.69 6.03
C PHE A 685 -36.97 9.35 4.55
N GLU A 686 -37.89 9.84 3.71
CA GLU A 686 -37.92 9.57 2.27
C GLU A 686 -38.29 10.82 1.48
N VAL A 687 -37.65 11.01 0.31
CA VAL A 687 -37.97 12.06 -0.64
C VAL A 687 -38.16 11.44 -2.03
N THR A 688 -39.31 11.71 -2.65
CA THR A 688 -39.65 11.22 -4.00
C THR A 688 -39.88 12.38 -4.94
N ARG A 689 -39.22 12.36 -6.12
CA ARG A 689 -39.40 13.36 -7.17
C ARG A 689 -39.64 12.71 -8.52
N THR A 690 -40.56 13.28 -9.29
CA THR A 690 -40.74 12.91 -10.68
C THR A 690 -39.70 13.59 -11.57
N ALA A 691 -39.41 13.03 -12.74
CA ALA A 691 -38.55 13.66 -13.73
C ALA A 691 -39.07 15.06 -14.14
N ALA A 692 -40.39 15.26 -14.17
CA ALA A 692 -40.98 16.58 -14.47
C ALA A 692 -40.67 17.63 -13.41
N GLU A 693 -40.73 17.26 -12.13
CA GLU A 693 -40.33 18.13 -11.01
C GLU A 693 -38.84 18.46 -11.03
N LEU A 694 -38.03 17.65 -11.74
CA LEU A 694 -36.61 17.89 -11.98
C LEU A 694 -36.34 18.50 -13.37
N GLY A 695 -37.32 19.23 -13.92
CA GLY A 695 -37.12 20.06 -15.12
C GLY A 695 -37.23 19.33 -16.45
N HIS A 696 -37.56 18.03 -16.49
CA HIS A 696 -37.90 17.39 -17.76
C HIS A 696 -39.26 17.89 -18.24
N THR A 697 -39.35 18.35 -19.48
CA THR A 697 -40.65 18.69 -20.06
C THR A 697 -41.46 17.41 -20.23
N SER A 698 -42.69 17.37 -19.69
CA SER A 698 -43.63 16.27 -19.96
C SER A 698 -43.78 16.10 -21.46
N GLY A 699 -43.21 15.03 -22.01
CA GLY A 699 -43.34 14.70 -23.42
C GLY A 699 -44.82 14.48 -23.74
N ARG A 700 -45.33 15.24 -24.69
CA ARG A 700 -46.61 14.94 -25.34
C ARG A 700 -46.59 13.48 -25.80
N SER A 701 -47.70 12.80 -25.53
CA SER A 701 -48.11 11.53 -26.12
C SER A 701 -47.62 11.37 -27.57
N HIS A 702 -46.90 10.30 -27.85
CA HIS A 702 -46.82 9.78 -29.21
C HIS A 702 -47.66 8.50 -29.29
N HIS A 703 -48.74 8.63 -30.06
CA HIS A 703 -49.47 7.56 -30.71
C HIS A 703 -48.57 6.68 -31.58
#